data_AF-A0A7S4RCN1-F1
#
_entry.id   AF-A0A7S4RCN1-F1
#
_cell.length_a   1.000
_cell.length_b   1.000
_cell.length_c   1.000
_cell.angle_alpha   90.00
_cell.angle_beta   90.00
_cell.angle_gamma   90.00
#
_symmetry.space_group_name_H-M   'P 1'
#
loop_
_entity.id
_entity.type
_entity.pdbx_description
1 polymer ?
#
loop_
_entity_poly.entity_id
_entity_poly.type
_entity_poly.pdbx_seq_one_letter_code
_entity_poly.pdbx_strand_id
1 'polypeptide(L)'
;MKEEDLVKALSNILLNDDDIDGVDEDMVSYLAGMLTEGHSVEELSENGGEEALGPFLESLGCDETVLTKACNAVKEAASSGSSVASKKREVSTDGIRKLGKGAVNMASNLNSVSQHEVDANRFLWGTDSKTLQMTNEQREAHGEAVSTKDRRKQRQELERTRKEFEAQAARIAAEEAEHGKSAVSAMVLPDYSVGRNEKDIQVRNVSLSLDSGTAILDDAELKFAHQRRYGLVGKNGIGKTTLLKAIASMEIHGFPRHHRVLHVRQETSFGASDISVIDAVLQADVERNVLLEEEKELLVRLDAAGGTTGEGDAKSLLEKRQKLQAKIQTSSDGSFEKDLKRLDEVYARLNILSSDSAESRASVILAGLQFTPEMQRGPTSALSGGWRMRVSLAAALFIEPDLLLLDEPTNHLDLEAVLWLESYLQLYRHTLVVVSHDRGFLNEVCTDVIEFKNLKLTYYKGNYDTYVKTSDDNIKNSMRVYQAYQDKRAHMMEFIDKFRCNAKRATLVQSRIKAVEKMDLEAPEPIEIEPVWRFGIPNPEPLGRPIVSIDDASFDYKTTVEGGGKKPSGQYLLQDVNFGIDLDSRIGILGANGAGKSTLLNLIMDKLEPTSGSISRNGRLRIGHFTQHSADKFDLQLSAVENMMATFEGRGDQEMRSFLGKFQIQGVDAVKPMLMLSGGQKSRVAFATLAYYRPHVIIMDEPTNHLDMESIDALVEAVQDFRGGLVVVSHDQFFITSTCGELWVVGEGKATRFRGDFNEYKKLTLERTAKRVAESVKSLSCMNNN
;
A
#
# COMPACT_ATOMS: atom_id res chain seq x y z
N MET A 1 -36.08 36.55 0.50
CA MET A 1 -35.49 37.66 1.28
C MET A 1 -34.02 37.75 0.90
N LYS A 2 -33.44 38.94 0.69
CA LYS A 2 -32.01 39.05 0.39
C LYS A 2 -31.23 39.14 1.70
N GLU A 3 -30.15 38.36 1.81
CA GLU A 3 -29.28 38.32 2.99
C GLU A 3 -28.72 39.71 3.34
N GLU A 4 -28.38 40.52 2.34
CA GLU A 4 -27.88 41.89 2.51
C GLU A 4 -28.85 42.83 3.25
N ASP A 5 -30.17 42.63 3.11
CA ASP A 5 -31.18 43.46 3.79
C ASP A 5 -31.33 43.05 5.26
N LEU A 6 -31.15 41.76 5.56
CA LEU A 6 -31.14 41.19 6.91
C LEU A 6 -29.88 41.59 7.69
N VAL A 7 -28.71 41.55 7.05
CA VAL A 7 -27.45 42.00 7.65
C VAL A 7 -27.55 43.47 8.05
N LYS A 8 -28.10 44.34 7.21
CA LYS A 8 -28.31 45.76 7.53
C LYS A 8 -29.31 46.00 8.65
N ALA A 9 -30.37 45.19 8.73
CA ALA A 9 -31.38 45.31 9.77
C ALA A 9 -30.82 44.90 11.14
N LEU A 10 -30.06 43.80 11.19
CA LEU A 10 -29.42 43.31 12.41
C LEU A 10 -28.22 44.16 12.82
N SER A 11 -27.42 44.66 11.87
CA SER A 11 -26.27 45.53 12.16
C SER A 11 -26.71 46.84 12.83
N ASN A 12 -27.82 47.42 12.40
CA ASN A 12 -28.33 48.67 12.97
C ASN A 12 -28.80 48.53 14.43
N ILE A 13 -29.09 47.32 14.90
CA ILE A 13 -29.58 47.04 16.25
C ILE A 13 -28.44 46.53 17.14
N LEU A 14 -27.62 45.60 16.63
CA LEU A 14 -26.61 44.91 17.42
C LEU A 14 -25.27 45.66 17.51
N LEU A 15 -24.98 46.60 16.60
CA LEU A 15 -23.72 47.36 16.58
C LEU A 15 -23.86 48.84 17.00
N ASN A 16 -25.09 49.38 17.09
CA ASN A 16 -25.31 50.79 17.42
C ASN A 16 -25.82 51.04 18.85
N ASP A 17 -26.28 50.01 19.58
CA ASP A 17 -26.64 50.14 21.00
C ASP A 17 -25.34 49.96 21.83
N ASP A 18 -24.90 51.02 22.52
CA ASP A 18 -23.65 51.08 23.31
C ASP A 18 -23.61 50.09 24.51
N ASP A 19 -24.69 49.32 24.73
CA ASP A 19 -24.85 48.38 25.84
C ASP A 19 -24.51 46.90 25.48
N ILE A 20 -24.04 46.62 24.25
CA ILE A 20 -23.72 45.26 23.77
C ILE A 20 -22.22 45.15 23.45
N ASP A 21 -21.42 44.69 24.42
CA ASP A 21 -19.99 44.48 24.25
C ASP A 21 -19.67 43.15 23.55
N GLY A 22 -18.86 43.21 22.49
CA GLY A 22 -18.25 42.03 21.86
C GLY A 22 -18.96 41.47 20.63
N VAL A 23 -19.85 42.23 19.98
CA VAL A 23 -20.46 41.85 18.69
C VAL A 23 -19.74 42.54 17.53
N ASP A 24 -19.25 41.76 16.56
CA ASP A 24 -18.58 42.24 15.34
C ASP A 24 -19.44 41.99 14.08
N GLU A 25 -19.16 42.73 13.00
CA GLU A 25 -19.92 42.70 11.74
C GLU A 25 -19.94 41.30 11.09
N ASP A 26 -18.87 40.52 11.27
CA ASP A 26 -18.78 39.12 10.79
C ASP A 26 -19.76 38.19 11.53
N MET A 27 -20.00 38.40 12.83
CA MET A 27 -20.97 37.61 13.58
C MET A 27 -22.41 37.93 13.18
N VAL A 28 -22.69 39.19 12.86
CA VAL A 28 -23.99 39.61 12.32
C VAL A 28 -24.23 38.99 10.93
N SER A 29 -23.20 38.92 10.09
CA SER A 29 -23.29 38.22 8.79
C SER A 29 -23.53 36.73 8.95
N TYR A 30 -22.89 36.08 9.92
CA TYR A 30 -23.10 34.65 10.20
C TYR A 30 -24.53 34.35 10.66
N LEU A 31 -25.09 35.18 11.56
CA LEU A 31 -26.47 35.04 12.02
C LEU A 31 -27.49 35.27 10.89
N ALA A 32 -27.24 36.25 10.03
CA ALA A 32 -28.08 36.51 8.86
C ALA A 32 -28.08 35.33 7.88
N GLY A 33 -26.90 34.72 7.64
CA GLY A 33 -26.75 33.51 6.82
C GLY A 33 -27.47 32.28 7.42
N MET A 34 -27.36 32.10 8.74
CA MET A 34 -28.08 31.02 9.44
C MET A 34 -29.60 31.16 9.31
N LEU A 35 -30.12 32.39 9.38
CA LEU A 35 -31.55 32.67 9.25
C LEU A 35 -32.06 32.52 7.80
N THR A 36 -31.21 32.73 6.78
CA THR A 36 -31.60 32.57 5.37
C THR A 36 -31.50 31.13 4.87
N GLU A 37 -30.56 30.33 5.39
CA GLU A 37 -30.40 28.91 5.01
C GLU A 37 -31.32 27.97 5.80
N GLY A 38 -31.65 28.31 7.05
CA GLY A 38 -32.31 27.39 8.00
C GLY A 38 -33.85 27.45 8.05
N HIS A 39 -34.50 28.53 7.60
CA HIS A 39 -35.93 28.75 7.84
C HIS A 39 -36.70 29.29 6.62
N SER A 40 -37.95 28.85 6.45
CA SER A 40 -38.84 29.42 5.43
C SER A 40 -39.39 30.79 5.84
N VAL A 41 -39.77 31.63 4.86
CA VAL A 41 -40.28 33.00 5.10
C VAL A 41 -41.54 32.99 5.98
N GLU A 42 -42.35 31.91 5.90
CA GLU A 42 -43.56 31.74 6.70
C GLU A 42 -43.23 31.41 8.17
N GLU A 43 -42.23 30.56 8.43
CA GLU A 43 -41.76 30.17 9.77
C GLU A 43 -41.07 31.31 10.53
N LEU A 44 -40.33 32.17 9.83
CA LEU A 44 -39.69 33.36 10.42
C LEU A 44 -40.71 34.42 10.89
N SER A 45 -41.93 34.40 10.33
CA SER A 45 -42.99 35.37 10.66
C SER A 45 -43.77 35.02 11.93
N GLU A 46 -43.96 33.72 12.21
CA GLU A 46 -44.89 33.25 13.24
C GLU A 46 -44.26 32.88 14.58
N ASN A 47 -42.91 32.81 14.69
CA ASN A 47 -42.08 32.90 15.93
C ASN A 47 -40.64 32.36 15.74
N GLY A 48 -40.24 31.90 14.54
CA GLY A 48 -38.92 31.29 14.33
C GLY A 48 -37.71 32.22 14.60
N GLY A 49 -37.91 33.54 14.54
CA GLY A 49 -36.85 34.51 14.88
C GLY A 49 -36.43 34.48 16.36
N GLU A 50 -37.36 34.24 17.29
CA GLU A 50 -37.06 34.18 18.73
C GLU A 50 -36.34 32.87 19.09
N GLU A 51 -36.72 31.77 18.45
CA GLU A 51 -36.11 30.45 18.68
C GLU A 51 -34.68 30.38 18.12
N ALA A 52 -34.41 31.07 17.01
CA ALA A 52 -33.09 31.09 16.38
C ALA A 52 -32.13 32.13 16.99
N LEU A 53 -32.61 33.32 17.38
CA LEU A 53 -31.77 34.39 17.95
C LEU A 53 -31.68 34.34 19.48
N GLY A 54 -32.64 33.73 20.16
CA GLY A 54 -32.73 33.65 21.63
C GLY A 54 -31.47 33.09 22.30
N PRO A 55 -30.99 31.89 21.94
CA PRO A 55 -29.83 31.29 22.58
C PRO A 55 -28.56 32.12 22.42
N PHE A 56 -28.41 32.82 21.30
CA PHE A 56 -27.25 33.67 21.02
C PHE A 56 -27.29 34.97 21.82
N LEU A 57 -28.43 35.66 21.84
CA LEU A 57 -28.58 36.92 22.58
C LEU A 57 -28.63 36.72 24.10
N GLU A 58 -29.13 35.59 24.60
CA GLU A 58 -29.02 35.21 26.01
C GLU A 58 -27.56 34.96 26.42
N SER A 59 -26.75 34.35 25.54
CA SER A 59 -25.33 34.10 25.80
C SER A 59 -24.49 35.38 25.90
N LEU A 60 -24.94 36.46 25.26
CA LEU A 60 -24.33 37.79 25.30
C LEU A 60 -24.86 38.66 26.44
N GLY A 61 -25.81 38.16 27.24
CA GLY A 61 -26.36 38.88 28.40
C GLY A 61 -27.26 40.06 28.06
N CYS A 62 -27.84 40.10 26.85
CA CYS A 62 -28.70 41.20 26.40
C CYS A 62 -30.09 41.18 27.08
N ASP A 63 -30.65 42.35 27.34
CA ASP A 63 -32.01 42.49 27.90
C ASP A 63 -33.09 42.00 26.92
N GLU A 64 -34.21 41.49 27.45
CA GLU A 64 -35.38 40.98 26.71
C GLU A 64 -35.99 42.02 25.74
N THR A 65 -35.69 43.30 25.97
CA THR A 65 -36.07 44.42 25.11
C THR A 65 -35.27 44.49 23.79
N VAL A 66 -34.02 44.05 23.78
CA VAL A 66 -33.16 44.00 22.59
C VAL A 66 -33.55 42.81 21.72
N LEU A 67 -33.84 41.67 22.35
CA LEU A 67 -34.35 40.46 21.67
C LEU A 67 -35.65 40.76 20.90
N THR A 68 -36.59 41.44 21.55
CA THR A 68 -37.88 41.80 20.92
C THR A 68 -37.70 42.81 19.79
N LYS A 69 -36.77 43.77 19.89
CA LYS A 69 -36.41 44.68 18.78
C LYS A 69 -35.80 43.93 17.59
N ALA A 70 -34.84 43.04 17.83
CA ALA A 70 -34.19 42.25 16.78
C ALA A 70 -35.18 41.32 16.06
N CYS A 71 -36.06 40.66 16.81
CA CYS A 71 -37.09 39.79 16.23
C CYS A 71 -38.14 40.57 15.42
N ASN A 72 -38.50 41.78 15.85
CA ASN A 72 -39.39 42.65 15.07
C ASN A 72 -38.72 43.15 13.78
N ALA A 73 -37.42 43.45 13.79
CA ALA A 73 -36.68 43.84 12.58
C ALA A 73 -36.57 42.69 11.56
N VAL A 74 -36.40 41.45 12.03
CA VAL A 74 -36.44 40.25 11.17
C VAL A 74 -37.84 40.05 10.57
N LYS A 75 -38.92 40.28 11.35
CA LYS A 75 -40.31 40.22 10.86
C LYS A 75 -40.61 41.33 9.84
N GLU A 76 -40.07 42.53 10.02
CA GLU A 76 -40.18 43.64 9.05
C GLU A 76 -39.37 43.38 7.76
N ALA A 77 -38.17 42.81 7.87
CA ALA A 77 -37.37 42.40 6.71
C ALA A 77 -38.03 41.26 5.92
N ALA A 78 -38.69 40.33 6.62
CA ALA A 78 -39.43 39.24 5.98
C ALA A 78 -40.72 39.71 5.28
N SER A 79 -41.44 40.67 5.87
CA SER A 79 -42.69 41.22 5.31
C SER A 79 -42.47 42.26 4.21
N SER A 80 -41.39 43.03 4.24
CA SER A 80 -41.04 43.99 3.18
C SER A 80 -40.65 43.32 1.84
N GLY A 81 -40.27 42.05 1.87
CA GLY A 81 -40.01 41.24 0.68
C GLY A 81 -41.26 40.80 -0.10
N SER A 82 -42.46 40.88 0.49
CA SER A 82 -43.70 40.41 -0.16
C SER A 82 -44.48 41.50 -0.90
N SER A 83 -44.06 42.77 -0.85
CA SER A 83 -44.84 43.90 -1.40
C SER A 83 -44.11 44.73 -2.46
N VAL A 84 -43.34 44.13 -3.37
CA VAL A 84 -42.87 44.81 -4.61
C VAL A 84 -42.93 43.89 -5.84
N ALA A 85 -43.94 44.17 -6.67
CA ALA A 85 -43.94 44.12 -8.14
C ALA A 85 -44.00 42.78 -8.91
N SER A 86 -45.24 42.31 -9.08
CA SER A 86 -45.76 41.89 -10.40
C SER A 86 -45.82 43.09 -11.36
N LYS A 87 -44.83 43.27 -12.25
CA LYS A 87 -45.01 43.98 -13.55
C LYS A 87 -43.84 43.77 -14.52
N LYS A 88 -44.19 43.17 -15.66
CA LYS A 88 -43.44 43.13 -16.93
C LYS A 88 -42.99 44.53 -17.41
N ARG A 89 -41.75 44.61 -17.92
CA ARG A 89 -41.28 45.40 -19.10
C ARG A 89 -39.79 45.10 -19.29
N GLU A 90 -39.40 44.36 -20.33
CA GLU A 90 -39.09 44.81 -21.70
C GLU A 90 -37.95 45.82 -21.78
N VAL A 91 -36.82 45.36 -22.35
CA VAL A 91 -35.92 46.19 -23.16
C VAL A 91 -35.86 45.58 -24.55
N SER A 92 -36.18 46.47 -25.48
CA SER A 92 -36.17 46.46 -26.94
C SER A 92 -34.98 45.81 -27.63
N THR A 93 -35.32 45.05 -28.67
CA THR A 93 -34.54 44.88 -29.90
C THR A 93 -34.50 46.17 -30.71
N ASP A 94 -33.33 46.60 -31.15
CA ASP A 94 -33.18 47.39 -32.37
C ASP A 94 -31.82 47.09 -33.03
N GLY A 95 -31.83 46.81 -34.35
CA GLY A 95 -30.61 46.56 -35.14
C GLY A 95 -30.57 45.30 -35.99
N ILE A 96 -31.57 45.12 -36.86
CA ILE A 96 -31.65 44.12 -37.93
C ILE A 96 -30.42 44.13 -38.86
N ARG A 97 -29.90 42.96 -39.22
CA ARG A 97 -29.57 42.60 -40.62
C ARG A 97 -29.65 41.08 -40.86
N LYS A 98 -30.74 40.68 -41.51
CA LYS A 98 -30.97 39.38 -42.17
C LYS A 98 -30.02 39.20 -43.36
N LEU A 99 -29.61 37.95 -43.60
CA LEU A 99 -29.40 37.21 -44.87
C LEU A 99 -28.40 36.07 -44.57
N GLY A 100 -28.63 34.77 -44.77
CA GLY A 100 -29.76 34.01 -45.29
C GLY A 100 -29.49 32.50 -45.21
N LYS A 101 -30.55 31.70 -45.35
CA LYS A 101 -30.63 30.28 -45.74
C LYS A 101 -29.66 29.27 -45.10
N GLY A 102 -30.22 28.38 -44.27
CA GLY A 102 -29.67 27.06 -44.01
C GLY A 102 -30.30 26.43 -42.78
N ALA A 103 -31.12 25.40 -42.96
CA ALA A 103 -31.53 24.53 -41.86
C ALA A 103 -30.28 23.83 -41.32
N VAL A 104 -29.99 23.95 -40.02
CA VAL A 104 -28.91 23.20 -39.36
C VAL A 104 -29.43 22.61 -38.04
N ASN A 105 -29.15 21.32 -37.91
CA ASN A 105 -29.46 20.44 -36.79
C ASN A 105 -29.01 21.00 -35.43
N MET A 106 -29.92 21.03 -34.46
CA MET A 106 -29.61 21.19 -33.04
C MET A 106 -29.67 19.81 -32.38
N ALA A 107 -28.55 19.08 -32.50
CA ALA A 107 -28.30 17.82 -31.80
C ALA A 107 -26.80 17.71 -31.49
N SER A 108 -26.23 18.73 -30.83
CA SER A 108 -24.79 18.76 -30.59
C SER A 108 -24.35 19.67 -29.44
N ASN A 109 -24.98 19.62 -28.26
CA ASN A 109 -24.42 20.25 -27.05
C ASN A 109 -24.98 19.67 -25.74
N LEU A 110 -24.95 18.33 -25.60
CA LEU A 110 -25.18 17.64 -24.33
C LEU A 110 -24.34 16.35 -24.19
N ASN A 111 -23.21 16.24 -24.90
CA ASN A 111 -22.27 15.12 -24.77
C ASN A 111 -20.87 15.65 -24.52
N SER A 112 -20.52 15.82 -23.25
CA SER A 112 -19.13 15.71 -22.78
C SER A 112 -19.08 14.66 -21.69
N VAL A 113 -19.56 13.47 -22.03
CA VAL A 113 -19.19 12.21 -21.38
C VAL A 113 -18.04 11.65 -22.20
N SER A 114 -16.97 11.22 -21.54
CA SER A 114 -15.75 10.72 -22.17
C SER A 114 -16.10 9.59 -23.15
N GLN A 115 -15.51 9.64 -24.35
CA GLN A 115 -15.78 8.66 -25.42
C GLN A 115 -15.51 7.20 -25.00
N HIS A 116 -14.74 6.98 -23.93
CA HIS A 116 -14.50 5.66 -23.33
C HIS A 116 -15.74 5.02 -22.70
N GLU A 117 -16.66 5.79 -22.09
CA GLU A 117 -17.88 5.22 -21.50
C GLU A 117 -18.93 4.86 -22.56
N VAL A 118 -18.92 5.57 -23.69
CA VAL A 118 -19.82 5.28 -24.82
C VAL A 118 -19.37 4.02 -25.56
N ASP A 119 -18.06 3.80 -25.71
CA ASP A 119 -17.52 2.58 -26.31
C ASP A 119 -17.57 1.36 -25.36
N ALA A 120 -17.42 1.56 -24.05
CA ALA A 120 -17.62 0.51 -23.05
C ALA A 120 -19.09 0.07 -22.95
N ASN A 121 -20.04 0.99 -23.05
CA ASN A 121 -21.47 0.65 -23.08
C ASN A 121 -21.91 0.04 -24.42
N ARG A 122 -21.22 0.35 -25.52
CA ARG A 122 -21.39 -0.31 -26.83
C ARG A 122 -20.89 -1.76 -26.83
N PHE A 123 -19.91 -2.08 -25.98
CA PHE A 123 -19.39 -3.43 -25.76
C PHE A 123 -20.33 -4.32 -24.93
N LEU A 124 -21.16 -3.73 -24.05
CA LEU A 124 -22.00 -4.48 -23.09
C LEU A 124 -23.36 -4.94 -23.65
N TRP A 125 -23.98 -4.20 -24.58
CA TRP A 125 -25.25 -4.60 -25.20
C TRP A 125 -25.24 -4.29 -26.69
N GLY A 126 -24.90 -5.30 -27.49
CA GLY A 126 -25.06 -5.24 -28.95
C GLY A 126 -26.48 -4.81 -29.31
N THR A 127 -26.61 -3.81 -30.18
CA THR A 127 -27.90 -3.31 -30.63
C THR A 127 -28.65 -4.41 -31.38
N ASP A 128 -29.58 -5.07 -30.69
CA ASP A 128 -30.80 -5.63 -31.28
C ASP A 128 -31.86 -5.71 -30.18
N SER A 129 -32.83 -4.78 -30.21
CA SER A 129 -33.95 -4.70 -29.26
C SER A 129 -34.86 -5.95 -29.23
N LYS A 130 -34.57 -6.98 -30.04
CA LYS A 130 -35.23 -8.28 -30.04
C LYS A 130 -34.59 -9.32 -29.10
N THR A 131 -33.34 -9.13 -28.67
CA THR A 131 -32.59 -10.12 -27.85
C THR A 131 -32.91 -10.07 -26.35
N LEU A 132 -33.49 -8.97 -25.89
CA LEU A 132 -33.91 -8.77 -24.49
C LEU A 132 -35.16 -9.57 -24.10
N GLN A 133 -35.84 -10.21 -25.06
CA GLN A 133 -37.10 -10.95 -24.84
C GLN A 133 -36.98 -12.47 -24.99
N MET A 134 -35.77 -13.02 -25.17
CA MET A 134 -35.57 -14.44 -25.45
C MET A 134 -35.25 -15.26 -24.19
N THR A 135 -35.77 -16.49 -24.12
CA THR A 135 -35.51 -17.44 -23.03
C THR A 135 -34.11 -18.05 -23.13
N ASN A 136 -33.59 -18.60 -22.02
CA ASN A 136 -32.22 -19.14 -21.94
C ASN A 136 -31.92 -20.23 -22.99
N GLU A 137 -32.90 -21.07 -23.35
CA GLU A 137 -32.77 -22.10 -24.40
C GLU A 137 -32.58 -21.49 -25.80
N GLN A 138 -33.14 -20.30 -26.05
CA GLN A 138 -32.99 -19.60 -27.34
C GLN A 138 -31.64 -18.86 -27.45
N ARG A 139 -31.00 -18.54 -26.31
CA ARG A 139 -29.64 -17.99 -26.27
C ARG A 139 -28.58 -19.06 -26.56
N GLU A 140 -28.81 -20.30 -26.13
CA GLU A 140 -27.92 -21.43 -26.42
C GLU A 140 -27.87 -21.76 -27.92
N ALA A 141 -29.03 -21.74 -28.60
CA ALA A 141 -29.10 -21.92 -30.06
C ALA A 141 -28.40 -20.80 -30.85
N HIS A 142 -28.27 -19.60 -30.27
CA HIS A 142 -27.58 -18.47 -30.90
C HIS A 142 -26.06 -18.47 -30.65
N GLY A 143 -25.61 -19.13 -29.57
CA GLY A 143 -24.19 -19.30 -29.22
C GLY A 143 -23.44 -20.29 -30.11
N GLU A 144 -24.14 -21.29 -30.66
CA GLU A 144 -23.55 -22.24 -31.63
C GLU A 144 -23.39 -21.65 -33.04
N ALA A 145 -24.01 -20.50 -33.32
CA ALA A 145 -23.98 -19.83 -34.62
C ALA A 145 -22.98 -18.65 -34.69
N VAL A 146 -21.88 -18.68 -33.93
CA VAL A 146 -20.84 -17.64 -34.03
C VAL A 146 -20.00 -17.87 -35.29
N SER A 147 -20.20 -17.00 -36.27
CA SER A 147 -19.51 -17.01 -37.56
C SER A 147 -17.98 -16.92 -37.40
N THR A 148 -17.24 -17.64 -38.23
CA THR A 148 -15.76 -17.61 -38.31
C THR A 148 -15.19 -16.20 -38.49
N LYS A 149 -16.01 -15.27 -39.00
CA LYS A 149 -15.66 -13.85 -39.16
C LYS A 149 -15.59 -13.09 -37.83
N ASP A 150 -16.42 -13.45 -36.84
CA ASP A 150 -16.46 -12.78 -35.54
C ASP A 150 -15.35 -13.26 -34.61
N ARG A 151 -14.99 -14.56 -34.67
CA ARG A 151 -13.76 -15.06 -34.01
C ARG A 151 -12.49 -14.38 -34.54
N ARG A 152 -12.44 -14.05 -35.84
CA ARG A 152 -11.31 -13.34 -36.45
C ARG A 152 -11.24 -11.86 -36.02
N LYS A 153 -12.38 -11.19 -35.89
CA LYS A 153 -12.46 -9.82 -35.36
C LYS A 153 -12.06 -9.75 -33.89
N GLN A 154 -12.59 -10.65 -33.06
CA GLN A 154 -12.21 -10.76 -31.64
C GLN A 154 -10.70 -10.99 -31.49
N ARG A 155 -10.10 -11.85 -32.32
CA ARG A 155 -8.65 -12.08 -32.31
C ARG A 155 -7.84 -10.85 -32.75
N GLN A 156 -8.31 -10.09 -33.74
CA GLN A 156 -7.66 -8.84 -34.19
C GLN A 156 -7.76 -7.72 -33.16
N GLU A 157 -8.86 -7.66 -32.41
CA GLU A 157 -9.08 -6.67 -31.35
C GLU A 157 -8.26 -6.98 -30.10
N LEU A 158 -8.13 -8.27 -29.74
CA LEU A 158 -7.15 -8.77 -28.76
C LEU A 158 -5.70 -8.48 -29.17
N GLU A 159 -5.35 -8.60 -30.44
CA GLU A 159 -4.00 -8.27 -30.93
C GLU A 159 -3.70 -6.76 -30.89
N ARG A 160 -4.71 -5.90 -31.09
CA ARG A 160 -4.54 -4.43 -30.96
C ARG A 160 -4.35 -4.00 -29.51
N THR A 161 -5.23 -4.45 -28.63
CA THR A 161 -5.12 -4.20 -27.18
C THR A 161 -3.81 -4.73 -26.61
N ARG A 162 -3.33 -5.88 -27.11
CA ARG A 162 -1.99 -6.41 -26.80
C ARG A 162 -0.86 -5.44 -27.18
N LYS A 163 -0.88 -4.88 -28.39
CA LYS A 163 0.17 -3.94 -28.85
C LYS A 163 0.16 -2.62 -28.08
N GLU A 164 -1.02 -2.13 -27.71
CA GLU A 164 -1.18 -0.91 -26.92
C GLU A 164 -0.62 -1.10 -25.50
N PHE A 165 -0.91 -2.24 -24.87
CA PHE A 165 -0.37 -2.57 -23.55
C PHE A 165 1.14 -2.82 -23.55
N GLU A 166 1.67 -3.50 -24.57
CA GLU A 166 3.12 -3.72 -24.72
C GLU A 166 3.87 -2.40 -24.92
N ALA A 167 3.29 -1.46 -25.68
CA ALA A 167 3.81 -0.11 -25.83
C ALA A 167 3.73 0.71 -24.52
N GLN A 168 2.68 0.53 -23.73
CA GLN A 168 2.50 1.21 -22.45
C GLN A 168 3.46 0.65 -21.37
N ALA A 169 3.61 -0.67 -21.28
CA ALA A 169 4.58 -1.32 -20.40
C ALA A 169 6.03 -0.96 -20.77
N ALA A 170 6.36 -0.89 -22.07
CA ALA A 170 7.68 -0.46 -22.53
C ALA A 170 7.96 1.03 -22.22
N ARG A 171 6.94 1.89 -22.27
CA ARG A 171 7.06 3.30 -21.85
C ARG A 171 7.27 3.45 -20.35
N ILE A 172 6.51 2.72 -19.53
CA ILE A 172 6.67 2.70 -18.07
C ILE A 172 8.07 2.19 -17.71
N ALA A 173 8.54 1.11 -18.32
CA ALA A 173 9.88 0.59 -18.11
C ALA A 173 11.00 1.57 -18.56
N ALA A 174 10.76 2.36 -19.61
CA ALA A 174 11.69 3.37 -20.08
C ALA A 174 11.74 4.60 -19.16
N GLU A 175 10.59 5.06 -18.66
CA GLU A 175 10.49 6.14 -17.67
C GLU A 175 11.08 5.72 -16.32
N GLU A 176 10.91 4.45 -15.91
CA GLU A 176 11.54 3.86 -14.72
C GLU A 176 13.07 3.77 -14.85
N ALA A 177 13.59 3.55 -16.06
CA ALA A 177 15.03 3.53 -16.32
C ALA A 177 15.69 4.92 -16.27
N GLU A 178 14.97 6.00 -16.65
CA GLU A 178 15.51 7.36 -16.60
C GLU A 178 15.57 7.96 -15.19
N HIS A 179 14.62 7.62 -14.31
CA HIS A 179 14.59 8.09 -12.92
C HIS A 179 15.56 7.35 -11.98
N GLY A 180 16.24 6.30 -12.47
CA GLY A 180 17.07 5.39 -11.68
C GLY A 180 18.48 5.87 -11.28
N LYS A 181 18.81 7.16 -11.43
CA LYS A 181 20.18 7.66 -11.15
C LYS A 181 20.49 7.94 -9.67
N SER A 182 19.52 7.81 -8.76
CA SER A 182 19.78 7.80 -7.32
C SER A 182 19.03 6.63 -6.68
N ALA A 183 19.78 5.69 -6.12
CA ALA A 183 19.29 4.38 -5.66
C ALA A 183 18.38 4.45 -4.41
N VAL A 184 18.18 5.65 -3.87
CA VAL A 184 17.22 5.97 -2.83
C VAL A 184 16.16 6.84 -3.48
N SER A 185 14.91 6.35 -3.56
CA SER A 185 13.82 7.11 -4.16
C SER A 185 13.67 8.46 -3.47
N ALA A 186 13.90 9.54 -4.23
CA ALA A 186 13.61 10.95 -3.94
C ALA A 186 13.57 11.31 -2.45
N MET A 187 14.74 11.38 -1.80
CA MET A 187 14.84 12.09 -0.52
C MET A 187 14.63 13.58 -0.82
N VAL A 188 13.43 14.08 -0.54
CA VAL A 188 13.15 15.52 -0.64
C VAL A 188 13.80 16.21 0.54
N LEU A 189 14.80 17.05 0.25
CA LEU A 189 15.44 17.88 1.25
C LEU A 189 14.39 18.86 1.81
N PRO A 190 14.23 18.94 3.14
CA PRO A 190 13.21 19.77 3.76
C PRO A 190 13.53 21.26 3.57
N ASP A 191 12.52 22.04 3.22
CA ASP A 191 12.63 23.49 3.19
C ASP A 191 12.44 24.04 4.61
N TYR A 192 13.54 24.41 5.26
CA TYR A 192 13.55 24.93 6.64
C TYR A 192 13.01 26.37 6.77
N SER A 193 12.56 26.99 5.67
CA SER A 193 12.06 28.37 5.67
C SER A 193 10.62 28.51 6.18
N VAL A 194 9.83 27.43 6.22
CA VAL A 194 8.39 27.47 6.56
C VAL A 194 8.04 26.46 7.66
N GLY A 195 7.41 26.91 8.75
CA GLY A 195 6.67 26.05 9.68
C GLY A 195 7.50 25.26 10.70
N ARG A 196 8.06 25.92 11.72
CA ARG A 196 8.99 25.31 12.68
C ARG A 196 8.40 24.32 13.70
N ASN A 197 7.06 24.17 13.83
CA ASN A 197 6.49 23.59 15.05
C ASN A 197 5.47 22.44 14.89
N GLU A 198 4.90 22.20 13.72
CA GLU A 198 3.93 21.10 13.55
C GLU A 198 4.63 19.82 13.09
N LYS A 199 4.67 18.83 13.99
CA LYS A 199 5.26 17.50 13.72
C LYS A 199 4.23 16.51 13.16
N ASP A 200 2.95 16.77 13.40
CA ASP A 200 1.85 15.96 12.91
C ASP A 200 1.51 16.35 11.47
N ILE A 201 1.08 15.37 10.69
CA ILE A 201 0.67 15.55 9.30
C ILE A 201 -0.84 15.31 9.24
N GLN A 202 -1.60 16.32 8.85
CA GLN A 202 -3.02 16.21 8.61
C GLN A 202 -3.36 16.88 7.28
N VAL A 203 -3.83 16.09 6.33
CA VAL A 203 -4.26 16.58 5.02
C VAL A 203 -5.70 16.11 4.79
N ARG A 204 -6.60 17.04 4.52
CA ARG A 204 -8.00 16.77 4.19
C ARG A 204 -8.21 16.79 2.69
N ASN A 205 -9.25 16.11 2.24
CA ASN A 205 -9.72 16.11 0.85
C ASN A 205 -8.66 15.64 -0.15
N VAL A 206 -7.97 14.55 0.19
CA VAL A 206 -7.00 13.91 -0.69
C VAL A 206 -7.75 13.03 -1.68
N SER A 207 -7.76 13.47 -2.94
CA SER A 207 -8.21 12.66 -4.07
C SER A 207 -7.01 12.27 -4.92
N LEU A 208 -6.87 10.97 -5.20
CA LEU A 208 -5.78 10.42 -6.01
C LEU A 208 -6.37 9.51 -7.08
N SER A 209 -5.94 9.71 -8.32
CA SER A 209 -6.31 8.90 -9.48
C SER A 209 -5.06 8.38 -10.18
N LEU A 210 -5.14 7.17 -10.74
CA LEU A 210 -4.11 6.64 -11.63
C LEU A 210 -4.15 7.35 -12.98
N ASP A 211 -3.03 7.33 -13.70
CA ASP A 211 -2.94 7.79 -15.10
C ASP A 211 -3.89 7.04 -16.04
N SER A 212 -4.32 5.83 -15.65
CA SER A 212 -5.37 5.05 -16.32
C SER A 212 -6.80 5.58 -16.11
N GLY A 213 -6.98 6.65 -15.32
CA GLY A 213 -8.27 7.27 -15.01
C GLY A 213 -9.05 6.61 -13.87
N THR A 214 -8.54 5.52 -13.29
CA THR A 214 -9.14 4.86 -12.11
C THR A 214 -8.84 5.65 -10.84
N ALA A 215 -9.88 6.12 -10.16
CA ALA A 215 -9.77 6.74 -8.84
C ALA A 215 -9.28 5.70 -7.81
N ILE A 216 -8.26 6.06 -7.04
CA ILE A 216 -7.71 5.26 -5.93
C ILE A 216 -8.26 5.79 -4.60
N LEU A 217 -8.26 7.11 -4.42
CA LEU A 217 -8.80 7.78 -3.24
C LEU A 217 -9.77 8.88 -3.66
N ASP A 218 -10.85 9.00 -2.92
CA ASP A 218 -11.85 10.04 -3.11
C ASP A 218 -12.20 10.69 -1.77
N ASP A 219 -11.90 11.99 -1.65
CA ASP A 219 -12.14 12.82 -0.46
C ASP A 219 -11.63 12.18 0.84
N ALA A 220 -10.42 11.60 0.79
CA ALA A 220 -9.84 10.90 1.92
C ALA A 220 -9.10 11.86 2.86
N GLU A 221 -9.11 11.55 4.17
CA GLU A 221 -8.35 12.29 5.17
C GLU A 221 -7.08 11.53 5.55
N LEU A 222 -5.91 12.15 5.33
CA LEU A 222 -4.60 11.60 5.67
C LEU A 222 -4.14 12.14 7.03
N LYS A 223 -3.97 11.26 8.03
CA LYS A 223 -3.55 11.62 9.39
C LYS A 223 -2.36 10.78 9.83
N PHE A 224 -1.22 11.44 10.05
CA PHE A 224 -0.07 10.84 10.71
C PHE A 224 0.32 11.66 11.93
N ALA A 225 0.19 11.07 13.11
CA ALA A 225 0.69 11.66 14.34
C ALA A 225 2.17 11.29 14.55
N HIS A 226 2.92 12.19 15.15
CA HIS A 226 4.35 12.00 15.40
C HIS A 226 4.59 10.77 16.31
N GLN A 227 5.65 10.01 16.00
CA GLN A 227 6.07 8.79 16.74
C GLN A 227 5.06 7.63 16.71
N ARG A 228 4.06 7.69 15.83
CA ARG A 228 3.14 6.57 15.59
C ARG A 228 3.65 5.67 14.49
N ARG A 229 3.27 4.39 14.58
CA ARG A 229 3.63 3.35 13.62
C ARG A 229 2.35 2.80 12.99
N TYR A 230 2.12 3.17 11.74
CA TYR A 230 0.93 2.84 10.99
C TYR A 230 1.17 1.59 10.14
N GLY A 231 0.28 0.61 10.23
CA GLY A 231 0.21 -0.52 9.29
C GLY A 231 -0.86 -0.25 8.24
N LEU A 232 -0.49 -0.14 6.97
CA LEU A 232 -1.44 0.07 5.87
C LEU A 232 -1.89 -1.29 5.31
N VAL A 233 -3.16 -1.61 5.50
CA VAL A 233 -3.78 -2.89 5.12
C VAL A 233 -4.85 -2.66 4.05
N GLY A 234 -4.86 -3.53 3.04
CA GLY A 234 -5.82 -3.48 1.93
C GLY A 234 -5.51 -4.54 0.89
N LYS A 235 -6.43 -4.75 -0.05
CA LYS A 235 -6.27 -5.71 -1.15
C LYS A 235 -5.17 -5.31 -2.13
N ASN A 236 -4.55 -6.28 -2.78
CA ASN A 236 -3.63 -6.02 -3.86
C ASN A 236 -4.32 -5.36 -5.05
N GLY A 237 -3.65 -4.37 -5.62
CA GLY A 237 -4.17 -3.58 -6.73
C GLY A 237 -5.08 -2.40 -6.33
N ILE A 238 -5.35 -2.17 -5.04
CA ILE A 238 -6.14 -1.00 -4.60
C ILE A 238 -5.37 0.32 -4.69
N GLY A 239 -4.04 0.27 -4.86
CA GLY A 239 -3.18 1.46 -4.98
C GLY A 239 -2.37 1.81 -3.72
N LYS A 240 -2.12 0.87 -2.80
CA LYS A 240 -1.25 1.05 -1.60
C LYS A 240 0.13 1.63 -1.97
N THR A 241 0.85 0.98 -2.87
CA THR A 241 2.15 1.46 -3.38
C THR A 241 2.03 2.81 -4.08
N THR A 242 0.94 3.05 -4.83
CA THR A 242 0.70 4.33 -5.50
C THR A 242 0.51 5.46 -4.50
N LEU A 243 -0.23 5.24 -3.41
CA LEU A 243 -0.37 6.19 -2.32
C LEU A 243 1.00 6.50 -1.69
N LEU A 244 1.81 5.49 -1.39
CA LEU A 244 3.17 5.71 -0.85
C LEU A 244 4.06 6.49 -1.82
N LYS A 245 3.96 6.19 -3.13
CA LYS A 245 4.66 6.95 -4.19
C LYS A 245 4.24 8.42 -4.21
N ALA A 246 2.93 8.70 -4.20
CA ALA A 246 2.40 10.06 -4.19
C ALA A 246 2.79 10.86 -2.93
N ILE A 247 2.86 10.21 -1.77
CA ILE A 247 3.37 10.82 -0.53
C ILE A 247 4.87 11.15 -0.69
N ALA A 248 5.66 10.22 -1.23
CA ALA A 248 7.10 10.40 -1.40
C ALA A 248 7.47 11.47 -2.44
N SER A 249 6.70 11.61 -3.52
CA SER A 249 6.89 12.65 -4.53
C SER A 249 6.29 14.00 -4.12
N MET A 250 5.64 14.10 -2.95
CA MET A 250 4.90 15.28 -2.49
C MET A 250 3.84 15.77 -3.49
N GLU A 251 3.21 14.85 -4.23
CA GLU A 251 2.11 15.15 -5.17
C GLU A 251 0.82 15.53 -4.45
N ILE A 252 0.68 15.14 -3.18
CA ILE A 252 -0.51 15.45 -2.37
C ILE A 252 -0.54 16.94 -2.02
N HIS A 253 -1.57 17.64 -2.50
CA HIS A 253 -1.81 19.04 -2.16
C HIS A 253 -2.01 19.22 -0.65
N GLY A 254 -1.27 20.17 -0.06
CA GLY A 254 -1.33 20.46 1.38
C GLY A 254 -0.40 19.61 2.26
N PHE A 255 0.41 18.73 1.68
CA PHE A 255 1.40 17.96 2.44
C PHE A 255 2.55 18.87 2.95
N PRO A 256 2.94 18.79 4.24
CA PRO A 256 4.02 19.63 4.78
C PRO A 256 5.38 19.33 4.15
N ARG A 257 6.08 20.37 3.69
CA ARG A 257 7.38 20.25 2.97
C ARG A 257 8.61 20.25 3.88
N HIS A 258 8.44 20.49 5.17
CA HIS A 258 9.53 20.51 6.15
C HIS A 258 9.85 19.13 6.73
N HIS A 259 9.04 18.11 6.47
CA HIS A 259 9.28 16.73 6.91
C HIS A 259 10.21 15.99 5.94
N ARG A 260 11.20 15.28 6.49
CA ARG A 260 11.99 14.32 5.71
C ARG A 260 11.18 13.06 5.49
N VAL A 261 10.71 12.87 4.26
CA VAL A 261 9.99 11.68 3.83
C VAL A 261 10.94 10.79 3.05
N LEU A 262 10.96 9.50 3.38
CA LEU A 262 11.72 8.50 2.63
C LEU A 262 10.83 7.32 2.30
N HIS A 263 10.90 6.87 1.06
CA HIS A 263 10.16 5.70 0.60
C HIS A 263 11.11 4.62 0.10
N VAL A 264 11.04 3.45 0.74
CA VAL A 264 11.71 2.23 0.29
C VAL A 264 10.72 1.44 -0.56
N ARG A 265 10.98 1.39 -1.86
CA ARG A 265 10.17 0.64 -2.83
C ARG A 265 10.48 -0.85 -2.76
N GLN A 266 9.48 -1.68 -3.05
CA GLN A 266 9.62 -3.14 -3.13
C GLN A 266 10.70 -3.61 -4.13
N GLU A 267 10.90 -2.88 -5.24
CA GLU A 267 11.90 -3.18 -6.27
C GLU A 267 12.88 -2.02 -6.44
N THR A 268 13.78 -1.80 -5.47
CA THR A 268 14.90 -0.88 -5.69
C THR A 268 16.01 -1.58 -6.46
N SER A 269 16.17 -1.19 -7.72
CA SER A 269 17.46 -1.36 -8.41
C SER A 269 18.45 -0.40 -7.75
N PHE A 270 19.12 -0.82 -6.67
CA PHE A 270 20.40 -0.20 -6.36
C PHE A 270 21.26 -0.44 -7.60
N GLY A 271 21.55 0.64 -8.33
CA GLY A 271 22.35 0.57 -9.55
C GLY A 271 23.62 -0.20 -9.21
N ALA A 272 23.90 -1.27 -9.95
CA ALA A 272 25.08 -2.08 -9.71
C ALA A 272 26.31 -1.17 -9.87
N SER A 273 26.86 -0.74 -8.75
CA SER A 273 28.01 0.15 -8.69
C SER A 273 29.16 -0.60 -8.02
N ASP A 274 30.38 -0.29 -8.44
CA ASP A 274 31.58 -0.91 -7.87
C ASP A 274 31.95 -0.33 -6.49
N ILE A 275 31.05 0.45 -5.90
CA ILE A 275 31.18 1.05 -4.57
C ILE A 275 30.96 -0.05 -3.52
N SER A 276 31.65 0.06 -2.38
CA SER A 276 31.47 -0.86 -1.26
C SER A 276 30.06 -0.75 -0.67
N VAL A 277 29.54 -1.82 -0.08
CA VAL A 277 28.20 -1.82 0.52
C VAL A 277 28.08 -0.79 1.64
N ILE A 278 29.11 -0.65 2.49
CA ILE A 278 29.10 0.32 3.58
C ILE A 278 29.13 1.76 3.04
N ASP A 279 29.93 2.03 2.01
CA ASP A 279 29.99 3.36 1.39
C ASP A 279 28.67 3.68 0.68
N ALA A 280 28.01 2.70 0.06
CA ALA A 280 26.70 2.88 -0.55
C ALA A 280 25.62 3.31 0.48
N VAL A 281 25.66 2.75 1.68
CA VAL A 281 24.77 3.15 2.80
C VAL A 281 25.12 4.55 3.31
N LEU A 282 26.41 4.87 3.44
CA LEU A 282 26.86 6.19 3.88
C LEU A 282 26.54 7.29 2.84
N GLN A 283 26.62 6.95 1.55
CA GLN A 283 26.32 7.86 0.45
C GLN A 283 24.83 8.12 0.25
N ALA A 284 23.97 7.24 0.78
CA ALA A 284 22.52 7.39 0.72
C ALA A 284 22.03 8.66 1.43
N ASP A 285 22.76 9.13 2.45
CA ASP A 285 22.46 10.37 3.15
C ASP A 285 23.02 11.57 2.35
N VAL A 286 22.17 12.09 1.47
CA VAL A 286 22.48 13.25 0.62
C VAL A 286 22.75 14.49 1.47
N GLU A 287 22.01 14.70 2.56
CA GLU A 287 22.19 15.85 3.45
C GLU A 287 23.59 15.82 4.06
N ARG A 288 24.01 14.67 4.60
CA ARG A 288 25.36 14.50 5.14
C ARG A 288 26.43 14.75 4.09
N ASN A 289 26.30 14.23 2.87
CA ASN A 289 27.33 14.39 1.85
C ASN A 289 27.45 15.86 1.41
N VAL A 290 26.31 16.54 1.19
CA VAL A 290 26.30 17.97 0.85
C VAL A 290 26.94 18.79 1.97
N LEU A 291 26.65 18.48 3.24
CA LEU A 291 27.26 19.16 4.37
C LEU A 291 28.77 18.90 4.49
N LEU A 292 29.25 17.69 4.18
CA LEU A 292 30.68 17.36 4.17
C LEU A 292 31.41 18.02 2.98
N GLU A 293 30.75 18.18 1.84
CA GLU A 293 31.27 18.96 0.71
C GLU A 293 31.31 20.46 1.05
N GLU A 294 30.23 21.00 1.64
CA GLU A 294 30.16 22.38 2.10
C GLU A 294 31.23 22.67 3.17
N GLU A 295 31.45 21.75 4.12
CA GLU A 295 32.52 21.82 5.12
C GLU A 295 33.90 21.93 4.45
N LYS A 296 34.20 21.06 3.47
CA LYS A 296 35.48 21.10 2.74
C LYS A 296 35.67 22.40 1.99
N GLU A 297 34.64 22.89 1.31
CA GLU A 297 34.70 24.16 0.59
C GLU A 297 34.92 25.35 1.52
N LEU A 298 34.20 25.38 2.66
CA LEU A 298 34.34 26.44 3.67
C LEU A 298 35.73 26.40 4.30
N LEU A 299 36.27 25.21 4.60
CA LEU A 299 37.63 25.06 5.10
C LEU A 299 38.67 25.56 4.10
N VAL A 300 38.54 25.21 2.82
CA VAL A 300 39.44 25.71 1.76
C VAL A 300 39.36 27.24 1.64
N ARG A 301 38.16 27.82 1.69
CA ARG A 301 37.98 29.28 1.67
C ARG A 301 38.60 29.97 2.90
N LEU A 302 38.42 29.39 4.08
CA LEU A 302 38.99 29.91 5.34
C LEU A 302 40.52 29.76 5.39
N ASP A 303 41.08 28.68 4.86
CA ASP A 303 42.54 28.48 4.76
C ASP A 303 43.17 29.41 3.71
N ALA A 304 42.47 29.68 2.60
CA ALA A 304 42.90 30.62 1.56
C ALA A 304 42.90 32.08 2.06
N ALA A 305 41.91 32.46 2.88
CA ALA A 305 41.87 33.76 3.55
C ALA A 305 42.86 33.84 4.74
N GLY A 306 43.17 32.70 5.36
CA GLY A 306 43.95 32.59 6.60
C GLY A 306 45.46 32.39 6.44
N GLY A 307 45.96 32.16 5.22
CA GLY A 307 47.39 32.15 4.90
C GLY A 307 48.22 31.07 5.61
N THR A 308 47.73 29.82 5.68
CA THR A 308 48.54 28.70 6.20
C THR A 308 48.49 27.48 5.28
N THR A 309 49.61 27.20 4.62
CA THR A 309 49.92 25.93 3.98
C THR A 309 50.36 24.93 5.05
N GLY A 310 49.54 23.92 5.34
CA GLY A 310 49.89 22.86 6.28
C GLY A 310 48.92 21.68 6.20
N GLU A 311 49.28 20.68 5.40
CA GLU A 311 48.69 19.34 5.42
C GLU A 311 48.96 18.70 6.78
N GLY A 312 47.90 18.27 7.47
CA GLY A 312 48.02 17.67 8.80
C GLY A 312 46.68 17.15 9.33
N ASP A 313 46.71 15.87 9.72
CA ASP A 313 45.61 14.95 9.99
C ASP A 313 44.46 15.47 10.89
N ALA A 314 43.31 14.83 10.71
CA ALA A 314 41.98 15.13 11.27
C ALA A 314 41.88 15.32 12.79
N LYS A 315 42.92 14.98 13.58
CA LYS A 315 42.96 15.19 15.04
C LYS A 315 43.14 16.65 15.48
N SER A 316 43.39 17.58 14.56
CA SER A 316 43.60 19.01 14.86
C SER A 316 42.38 19.92 14.66
N LEU A 317 41.17 19.40 14.40
CA LEU A 317 39.99 20.21 14.07
C LEU A 317 39.55 21.18 15.19
N LEU A 318 39.59 20.76 16.46
CA LEU A 318 39.33 21.62 17.62
C LEU A 318 40.41 22.70 17.82
N GLU A 319 41.68 22.36 17.54
CA GLU A 319 42.79 23.32 17.57
C GLU A 319 42.73 24.30 16.39
N LYS A 320 42.32 23.84 15.20
CA LYS A 320 42.04 24.68 14.03
C LYS A 320 40.88 25.64 14.33
N ARG A 321 39.82 25.16 14.98
CA ARG A 321 38.66 25.97 15.42
C ARG A 321 39.08 27.07 16.40
N GLN A 322 39.90 26.74 17.41
CA GLN A 322 40.43 27.74 18.34
C GLN A 322 41.39 28.73 17.68
N LYS A 323 42.23 28.28 16.74
CA LYS A 323 43.14 29.15 15.98
C LYS A 323 42.39 30.10 15.02
N LEU A 324 41.32 29.63 14.39
CA LEU A 324 40.46 30.45 13.52
C LEU A 324 39.63 31.45 14.35
N GLN A 325 39.08 31.04 15.49
CA GLN A 325 38.40 31.95 16.42
C GLN A 325 39.33 33.02 17.00
N ALA A 326 40.59 32.69 17.28
CA ALA A 326 41.59 33.67 17.73
C ALA A 326 41.94 34.72 16.65
N LYS A 327 41.90 34.34 15.36
CA LYS A 327 42.12 35.25 14.22
C LYS A 327 40.95 36.21 13.93
N ILE A 328 39.77 35.98 14.50
CA ILE A 328 38.62 36.90 14.43
C ILE A 328 38.94 38.23 15.11
N GLN A 329 39.75 38.22 16.19
CA GLN A 329 40.17 39.45 16.86
C GLN A 329 41.12 40.32 16.00
N THR A 330 41.68 39.77 14.92
CA THR A 330 42.71 40.42 14.11
C THR A 330 42.28 40.76 12.68
N SER A 331 41.16 40.22 12.19
CA SER A 331 40.76 40.30 10.77
C SER A 331 39.34 40.87 10.64
N SER A 332 39.20 42.07 10.10
CA SER A 332 37.91 42.76 9.92
C SER A 332 37.31 42.55 8.52
N ASP A 333 37.16 41.29 8.10
CA ASP A 333 36.53 40.93 6.82
C ASP A 333 35.16 40.27 7.06
N GLY A 334 34.09 40.95 6.63
CA GLY A 334 32.70 40.50 6.84
C GLY A 334 32.33 39.21 6.09
N SER A 335 33.11 38.78 5.10
CA SER A 335 32.95 37.47 4.44
C SER A 335 33.44 36.32 5.34
N PHE A 336 34.58 36.52 6.01
CA PHE A 336 35.19 35.52 6.89
C PHE A 336 34.29 35.21 8.09
N GLU A 337 33.64 36.22 8.66
CA GLU A 337 32.69 36.04 9.77
C GLU A 337 31.41 35.29 9.34
N LYS A 338 30.93 35.51 8.11
CA LYS A 338 29.78 34.79 7.55
C LYS A 338 30.12 33.32 7.29
N ASP A 339 31.26 33.04 6.68
CA ASP A 339 31.72 31.69 6.40
C ASP A 339 31.95 30.89 7.70
N LEU A 340 32.44 31.54 8.77
CA LEU A 340 32.62 30.90 10.07
C LEU A 340 31.30 30.62 10.79
N LYS A 341 30.33 31.53 10.74
CA LYS A 341 28.96 31.29 11.24
C LYS A 341 28.30 30.13 10.49
N ARG A 342 28.45 30.10 9.17
CA ARG A 342 27.93 29.02 8.34
C ARG A 342 28.61 27.68 8.68
N LEU A 343 29.93 27.68 8.90
CA LEU A 343 30.65 26.49 9.33
C LEU A 343 30.19 25.99 10.71
N ASP A 344 29.92 26.89 11.66
CA ASP A 344 29.35 26.51 12.96
C ASP A 344 27.94 25.92 12.83
N GLU A 345 27.10 26.42 11.92
CA GLU A 345 25.79 25.83 11.58
C GLU A 345 25.94 24.43 10.96
N VAL A 346 26.88 24.26 10.03
CA VAL A 346 27.18 22.98 9.38
C VAL A 346 27.66 21.95 10.42
N TYR A 347 28.58 22.33 11.32
CA TYR A 347 29.02 21.43 12.40
C TYR A 347 27.90 21.12 13.40
N ALA A 348 27.05 22.09 13.75
CA ALA A 348 25.89 21.84 14.60
C ALA A 348 24.96 20.81 13.94
N ARG A 349 24.77 20.89 12.62
CA ARG A 349 23.97 19.93 11.86
C ARG A 349 24.63 18.56 11.72
N LEU A 350 25.93 18.49 11.42
CA LEU A 350 26.71 17.24 11.36
C LEU A 350 26.77 16.51 12.70
N ASN A 351 26.80 17.26 13.82
CA ASN A 351 26.71 16.69 15.16
C ASN A 351 25.34 16.06 15.43
N ILE A 352 24.25 16.69 14.99
CA ILE A 352 22.90 16.10 15.08
C ILE A 352 22.84 14.79 14.27
N LEU A 353 23.45 14.77 13.07
CA LEU A 353 23.54 13.58 12.22
C LEU A 353 24.54 12.52 12.76
N SER A 354 25.25 12.81 13.86
CA SER A 354 26.23 11.92 14.49
C SER A 354 27.27 11.36 13.50
N SER A 355 27.79 12.23 12.61
CA SER A 355 28.65 11.85 11.47
C SER A 355 29.89 11.04 11.89
N ASP A 356 30.48 11.34 13.06
CA ASP A 356 31.67 10.64 13.56
C ASP A 356 31.42 9.17 13.93
N SER A 357 30.18 8.82 14.25
CA SER A 357 29.76 7.44 14.57
C SER A 357 29.10 6.73 13.37
N ALA A 358 28.95 7.41 12.24
CA ALA A 358 28.14 6.98 11.10
C ALA A 358 28.54 5.59 10.58
N GLU A 359 29.83 5.33 10.39
CA GLU A 359 30.33 4.05 9.87
C GLU A 359 30.02 2.89 10.83
N SER A 360 30.17 3.12 12.14
CA SER A 360 29.84 2.11 13.15
C SER A 360 28.33 1.79 13.18
N ARG A 361 27.46 2.81 13.03
CA ARG A 361 26.01 2.63 12.93
C ARG A 361 25.62 1.88 11.66
N ALA A 362 26.17 2.27 10.51
CA ALA A 362 25.91 1.62 9.23
C ALA A 362 26.31 0.13 9.27
N SER A 363 27.46 -0.20 9.87
CA SER A 363 27.88 -1.59 10.03
C SER A 363 26.99 -2.39 10.98
N VAL A 364 26.49 -1.79 12.07
CA VAL A 364 25.53 -2.44 12.99
C VAL A 364 24.22 -2.79 12.27
N ILE A 365 23.68 -1.85 11.48
CA ILE A 365 22.46 -2.06 10.70
C ILE A 365 22.69 -3.17 9.65
N LEU A 366 23.80 -3.10 8.91
CA LEU A 366 24.16 -4.12 7.92
C LEU A 366 24.38 -5.49 8.57
N ALA A 367 25.05 -5.57 9.72
CA ALA A 367 25.24 -6.83 10.46
C ALA A 367 23.90 -7.41 10.94
N GLY A 368 22.96 -6.56 11.37
CA GLY A 368 21.60 -6.95 11.72
C GLY A 368 20.81 -7.54 10.56
N LEU A 369 21.01 -7.01 9.34
CA LEU A 369 20.47 -7.55 8.08
C LEU A 369 21.31 -8.71 7.50
N GLN A 370 22.19 -9.30 8.33
CA GLN A 370 23.08 -10.44 8.05
C GLN A 370 24.22 -10.21 7.05
N PHE A 371 24.65 -8.98 6.81
CA PHE A 371 25.87 -8.75 6.02
C PHE A 371 27.10 -9.10 6.86
N THR A 372 27.90 -10.04 6.36
CA THR A 372 29.21 -10.34 6.98
C THR A 372 30.17 -9.17 6.81
N PRO A 373 31.18 -9.02 7.68
CA PRO A 373 32.18 -7.96 7.54
C PRO A 373 32.90 -7.96 6.17
N GLU A 374 33.03 -9.13 5.54
CA GLU A 374 33.57 -9.28 4.19
C GLU A 374 32.60 -8.73 3.13
N MET A 375 31.31 -9.05 3.23
CA MET A 375 30.28 -8.55 2.33
C MET A 375 30.08 -7.05 2.44
N GLN A 376 30.23 -6.46 3.63
CA GLN A 376 30.13 -5.02 3.84
C GLN A 376 31.21 -4.23 3.07
N ARG A 377 32.38 -4.84 2.85
CA ARG A 377 33.49 -4.25 2.09
C ARG A 377 33.46 -4.60 0.61
N GLY A 378 32.70 -5.63 0.23
CA GLY A 378 32.55 -6.05 -1.15
C GLY A 378 31.75 -5.05 -2.00
N PRO A 379 31.84 -5.14 -3.33
CA PRO A 379 31.11 -4.25 -4.24
C PRO A 379 29.62 -4.61 -4.30
N THR A 380 28.75 -3.61 -4.47
CA THR A 380 27.30 -3.85 -4.60
C THR A 380 26.91 -4.61 -5.88
N SER A 381 27.75 -4.58 -6.92
CA SER A 381 27.56 -5.31 -8.18
C SER A 381 27.61 -6.84 -8.03
N ALA A 382 28.33 -7.36 -7.03
CA ALA A 382 28.41 -8.79 -6.75
C ALA A 382 27.18 -9.34 -6.00
N LEU A 383 26.29 -8.47 -5.51
CA LEU A 383 25.12 -8.86 -4.73
C LEU A 383 23.92 -9.20 -5.60
N SER A 384 23.18 -10.25 -5.20
CA SER A 384 21.89 -10.58 -5.82
C SER A 384 20.85 -9.48 -5.54
N GLY A 385 19.76 -9.45 -6.32
CA GLY A 385 18.70 -8.44 -6.17
C GLY A 385 18.14 -8.34 -4.74
N GLY A 386 17.93 -9.49 -4.08
CA GLY A 386 17.47 -9.52 -2.67
C GLY A 386 18.48 -8.91 -1.69
N TRP A 387 19.78 -9.12 -1.90
CA TRP A 387 20.82 -8.46 -1.09
C TRP A 387 20.88 -6.96 -1.37
N ARG A 388 20.69 -6.52 -2.61
CA ARG A 388 20.61 -5.08 -2.95
C ARG A 388 19.40 -4.39 -2.32
N MET A 389 18.26 -5.08 -2.24
CA MET A 389 17.09 -4.60 -1.50
C MET A 389 17.41 -4.41 -0.01
N ARG A 390 18.16 -5.35 0.61
CA ARG A 390 18.63 -5.18 1.99
C ARG A 390 19.56 -3.98 2.18
N VAL A 391 20.41 -3.66 1.18
CA VAL A 391 21.23 -2.43 1.21
C VAL A 391 20.36 -1.19 1.18
N SER A 392 19.30 -1.17 0.35
CA SER A 392 18.35 -0.05 0.32
C SER A 392 17.61 0.12 1.64
N LEU A 393 17.17 -0.98 2.25
CA LEU A 393 16.58 -0.96 3.58
C LEU A 393 17.57 -0.46 4.63
N ALA A 394 18.83 -0.92 4.59
CA ALA A 394 19.88 -0.45 5.49
C ALA A 394 20.13 1.06 5.35
N ALA A 395 20.19 1.55 4.12
CA ALA A 395 20.31 2.97 3.81
C ALA A 395 19.14 3.79 4.39
N ALA A 396 17.91 3.30 4.25
CA ALA A 396 16.74 3.97 4.79
C ALA A 396 16.70 4.00 6.33
N LEU A 397 17.09 2.89 6.96
CA LEU A 397 17.21 2.82 8.43
C LEU A 397 18.35 3.68 8.96
N PHE A 398 19.40 3.90 8.16
CA PHE A 398 20.54 4.75 8.53
C PHE A 398 20.21 6.25 8.48
N ILE A 399 19.41 6.69 7.49
CA ILE A 399 18.99 8.09 7.32
C ILE A 399 18.09 8.57 8.48
N GLU A 400 17.30 7.67 9.08
CA GLU A 400 16.34 7.98 10.16
C GLU A 400 15.42 9.19 9.81
N PRO A 401 14.62 9.10 8.72
CA PRO A 401 13.73 10.18 8.30
C PRO A 401 12.57 10.42 9.29
N ASP A 402 11.97 11.62 9.24
CA ASP A 402 10.83 11.99 10.08
C ASP A 402 9.58 11.16 9.76
N LEU A 403 9.42 10.79 8.48
CA LEU A 403 8.41 9.86 7.98
C LEU A 403 9.08 8.78 7.13
N LEU A 404 9.12 7.55 7.65
CA LEU A 404 9.63 6.38 6.93
C LEU A 404 8.46 5.59 6.32
N LEU A 405 8.46 5.42 5.01
CA LEU A 405 7.50 4.61 4.26
C LEU A 405 8.18 3.32 3.78
N LEU A 406 7.71 2.18 4.27
CA LEU A 406 8.21 0.85 3.88
C LEU A 406 7.13 0.10 3.08
N ASP A 407 7.43 -0.23 1.83
CA ASP A 407 6.54 -1.03 0.99
C ASP A 407 7.00 -2.50 0.96
N GLU A 408 6.27 -3.37 1.65
CA GLU A 408 6.50 -4.82 1.74
C GLU A 408 7.95 -5.22 2.11
N PRO A 409 8.50 -4.74 3.24
CA PRO A 409 9.91 -4.96 3.59
C PRO A 409 10.23 -6.42 3.90
N THR A 410 9.25 -7.25 4.24
CA THR A 410 9.43 -8.66 4.65
C THR A 410 9.67 -9.62 3.49
N ASN A 411 9.18 -9.33 2.28
CA ASN A 411 9.14 -10.27 1.15
C ASN A 411 10.50 -10.76 0.64
N HIS A 412 11.59 -10.03 0.93
CA HIS A 412 12.96 -10.37 0.53
C HIS A 412 13.90 -10.63 1.72
N LEU A 413 13.33 -10.68 2.92
CA LEU A 413 14.05 -10.94 4.15
C LEU A 413 13.82 -12.39 4.56
N ASP A 414 14.85 -12.99 5.14
CA ASP A 414 14.70 -14.27 5.83
C ASP A 414 14.23 -14.03 7.25
N LEU A 415 13.78 -15.10 7.90
CA LEU A 415 13.24 -15.02 9.25
C LEU A 415 14.18 -14.32 10.24
N GLU A 416 15.49 -14.57 10.23
CA GLU A 416 16.42 -13.88 11.14
C GLU A 416 16.48 -12.37 10.89
N ALA A 417 16.53 -11.92 9.63
CA ALA A 417 16.53 -10.50 9.30
C ALA A 417 15.18 -9.82 9.61
N VAL A 418 14.05 -10.51 9.39
CA VAL A 418 12.71 -10.01 9.75
C VAL A 418 12.62 -9.78 11.25
N LEU A 419 13.04 -10.75 12.06
CA LEU A 419 13.02 -10.65 13.52
C LEU A 419 13.89 -9.52 14.08
N TRP A 420 15.05 -9.31 13.46
CA TRP A 420 15.90 -8.17 13.78
C TRP A 420 15.23 -6.84 13.41
N LEU A 421 14.64 -6.77 12.21
CA LEU A 421 13.93 -5.59 11.73
C LEU A 421 12.74 -5.25 12.62
N GLU A 422 11.94 -6.23 13.05
CA GLU A 422 10.86 -6.05 14.04
C GLU A 422 11.39 -5.36 15.30
N SER A 423 12.45 -5.92 15.88
CA SER A 423 13.07 -5.41 17.12
C SER A 423 13.65 -4.01 16.94
N TYR A 424 14.20 -3.72 15.76
CA TYR A 424 14.74 -2.40 15.42
C TYR A 424 13.62 -1.36 15.25
N LEU A 425 12.55 -1.71 14.51
CA LEU A 425 11.43 -0.81 14.24
C LEU A 425 10.57 -0.53 15.48
N GLN A 426 10.52 -1.45 16.45
CA GLN A 426 9.91 -1.21 17.76
C GLN A 426 10.58 -0.06 18.52
N LEU A 427 11.90 0.10 18.35
CA LEU A 427 12.68 1.18 18.97
C LEU A 427 12.72 2.46 18.14
N TYR A 428 12.09 2.46 16.95
CA TYR A 428 12.09 3.60 16.04
C TYR A 428 11.32 4.77 16.65
N ARG A 429 11.97 5.95 16.68
CA ARG A 429 11.46 7.14 17.40
C ARG A 429 10.65 8.10 16.53
N HIS A 430 10.68 7.93 15.22
CA HIS A 430 9.98 8.77 14.24
C HIS A 430 8.71 8.08 13.73
N THR A 431 7.99 8.74 12.84
CA THR A 431 6.75 8.20 12.28
C THR A 431 7.08 7.14 11.23
N LEU A 432 6.38 6.01 11.31
CA LEU A 432 6.57 4.87 10.40
C LEU A 432 5.24 4.53 9.75
N VAL A 433 5.25 4.29 8.44
CA VAL A 433 4.12 3.69 7.71
C VAL A 433 4.65 2.46 7.00
N VAL A 434 4.11 1.29 7.32
CA VAL A 434 4.49 0.03 6.70
C VAL A 434 3.31 -0.59 5.97
N VAL A 435 3.51 -0.96 4.71
CA VAL A 435 2.65 -1.89 3.98
C VAL A 435 3.28 -3.27 4.15
N SER A 436 2.53 -4.21 4.71
CA SER A 436 2.97 -5.60 4.82
C SER A 436 1.77 -6.53 4.78
N HIS A 437 1.94 -7.71 4.18
CA HIS A 437 1.01 -8.82 4.29
C HIS A 437 1.28 -9.74 5.49
N ASP A 438 2.37 -9.53 6.25
CA ASP A 438 2.73 -10.34 7.40
C ASP A 438 2.00 -9.88 8.68
N ARG A 439 1.13 -10.75 9.19
CA ARG A 439 0.35 -10.51 10.40
C ARG A 439 1.22 -10.40 11.65
N GLY A 440 2.21 -11.28 11.78
CA GLY A 440 3.10 -11.29 12.94
C GLY A 440 3.88 -9.99 13.02
N PHE A 441 4.43 -9.57 11.88
CA PHE A 441 5.16 -8.32 11.76
C PHE A 441 4.28 -7.09 12.08
N LEU A 442 3.09 -6.99 11.48
CA LEU A 442 2.17 -5.87 11.75
C LEU A 442 1.72 -5.84 13.21
N ASN A 443 1.51 -7.00 13.84
CA ASN A 443 1.06 -7.07 15.22
C ASN A 443 2.13 -6.62 16.23
N GLU A 444 3.41 -6.86 15.93
CA GLU A 444 4.54 -6.50 16.79
C GLU A 444 5.03 -5.06 16.57
N VAL A 445 4.95 -4.55 15.35
CA VAL A 445 5.50 -3.23 14.98
C VAL A 445 4.44 -2.12 15.06
N CYS A 446 3.21 -2.34 14.58
CA CYS A 446 2.24 -1.27 14.40
C CYS A 446 1.49 -0.90 15.69
N THR A 447 1.29 0.41 15.92
CA THR A 447 0.45 0.95 16.99
C THR A 447 -0.96 1.28 16.52
N ASP A 448 -1.09 1.56 15.23
CA ASP A 448 -2.32 2.00 14.58
C ASP A 448 -2.39 1.31 13.21
N VAL A 449 -3.59 0.93 12.76
CA VAL A 449 -3.83 0.28 11.46
C VAL A 449 -4.66 1.21 10.60
N ILE A 450 -4.22 1.41 9.36
CA ILE A 450 -4.95 2.14 8.33
C ILE A 450 -5.53 1.10 7.38
N GLU A 451 -6.85 1.01 7.33
CA GLU A 451 -7.56 0.17 6.38
C GLU A 451 -7.89 0.99 5.14
N PHE A 452 -7.46 0.47 3.99
CA PHE A 452 -7.80 1.01 2.69
C PHE A 452 -8.99 0.23 2.14
N LYS A 453 -10.18 0.84 2.15
CA LYS A 453 -11.41 0.24 1.60
C LYS A 453 -12.32 1.31 0.99
N ASN A 454 -13.00 0.98 -0.11
CA ASN A 454 -13.98 1.84 -0.78
C ASN A 454 -13.47 3.26 -1.09
N LEU A 455 -12.23 3.38 -1.60
CA LEU A 455 -11.59 4.66 -1.93
C LEU A 455 -11.35 5.60 -0.73
N LYS A 456 -11.48 5.10 0.50
CA LYS A 456 -11.30 5.86 1.74
C LYS A 456 -10.28 5.18 2.67
N LEU A 457 -9.74 5.99 3.58
CA LEU A 457 -8.80 5.55 4.62
C LEU A 457 -9.49 5.60 5.99
N THR A 458 -9.61 4.45 6.64
CA THR A 458 -10.17 4.33 8.00
C THR A 458 -9.04 3.99 8.99
N TYR A 459 -9.02 4.70 10.12
CA TYR A 459 -7.96 4.58 11.13
C TYR A 459 -8.44 3.81 12.34
N TYR A 460 -7.70 2.77 12.72
CA TYR A 460 -7.97 1.96 13.90
C TYR A 460 -6.79 2.07 14.87
N LYS A 461 -7.08 2.27 16.15
CA LYS A 461 -6.08 2.32 17.21
C LYS A 461 -5.84 0.92 17.76
N GLY A 462 -4.57 0.52 17.89
CA GLY A 462 -4.15 -0.77 18.42
C GLY A 462 -3.50 -1.66 17.35
N ASN A 463 -3.04 -2.82 17.79
CA ASN A 463 -2.32 -3.78 16.95
C ASN A 463 -3.28 -4.48 15.96
N TYR A 464 -2.72 -5.21 15.00
CA TYR A 464 -3.46 -5.90 13.93
C TYR A 464 -4.59 -6.80 14.46
N ASP A 465 -4.37 -7.58 15.52
CA ASP A 465 -5.42 -8.46 16.07
C ASP A 465 -6.61 -7.68 16.64
N THR A 466 -6.36 -6.47 17.15
CA THR A 466 -7.40 -5.59 17.69
C THR A 466 -8.21 -4.98 16.55
N TYR A 467 -7.52 -4.62 15.46
CA TYR A 467 -8.15 -4.18 14.22
C TYR A 467 -9.08 -5.25 13.64
N VAL A 468 -8.63 -6.50 13.49
CA VAL A 468 -9.44 -7.59 12.93
C VAL A 468 -10.74 -7.77 13.73
N LYS A 469 -10.64 -7.81 15.07
CA LYS A 469 -11.82 -7.91 15.95
C LYS A 469 -12.76 -6.71 15.80
N THR A 470 -12.21 -5.50 15.78
CA THR A 470 -12.99 -4.26 15.68
C THR A 470 -13.67 -4.14 14.31
N SER A 471 -12.96 -4.51 13.24
CA SER A 471 -13.49 -4.53 11.87
C SER A 471 -14.63 -5.55 11.74
N ASP A 472 -14.45 -6.77 12.27
CA ASP A 472 -15.51 -7.78 12.31
C ASP A 472 -16.75 -7.31 13.08
N ASP A 473 -16.55 -6.65 14.22
CA ASP A 473 -17.64 -6.12 15.03
C ASP A 473 -18.37 -4.95 14.35
N ASN A 474 -17.62 -4.08 13.65
CA ASN A 474 -18.19 -3.02 12.81
C ASN A 474 -18.99 -3.60 11.65
N ILE A 475 -18.46 -4.60 10.96
CA ILE A 475 -19.14 -5.30 9.87
C ILE A 475 -20.44 -5.96 10.38
N LYS A 476 -20.40 -6.65 11.53
CA LYS A 476 -21.61 -7.22 12.17
C LYS A 476 -22.61 -6.14 12.59
N ASN A 477 -22.14 -5.03 13.15
CA ASN A 477 -23.01 -3.94 13.59
C ASN A 477 -23.72 -3.30 12.39
N SER A 478 -22.98 -2.95 11.35
CA SER A 478 -23.52 -2.41 10.11
C SER A 478 -24.49 -3.39 9.45
N MET A 479 -24.20 -4.70 9.45
CA MET A 479 -25.13 -5.72 8.95
C MET A 479 -26.46 -5.72 9.72
N ARG A 480 -26.42 -5.63 11.06
CA ARG A 480 -27.64 -5.56 11.88
C ARG A 480 -28.44 -4.30 11.59
N VAL A 481 -27.77 -3.16 11.43
CA VAL A 481 -28.41 -1.88 11.07
C VAL A 481 -29.09 -2.00 9.69
N TYR A 482 -28.38 -2.56 8.71
CA TYR A 482 -28.91 -2.77 7.36
C TYR A 482 -30.09 -3.76 7.33
N GLN A 483 -30.01 -4.87 8.07
CA GLN A 483 -31.11 -5.83 8.20
C GLN A 483 -32.33 -5.19 8.86
N ALA A 484 -32.15 -4.46 9.97
CA ALA A 484 -33.25 -3.75 10.62
C ALA A 484 -33.89 -2.69 9.71
N TYR A 485 -33.10 -2.04 8.85
CA TYR A 485 -33.58 -1.14 7.82
C TYR A 485 -34.42 -1.89 6.77
N GLN A 486 -33.93 -3.01 6.25
CA GLN A 486 -34.65 -3.86 5.30
C GLN A 486 -35.95 -4.41 5.87
N ASP A 487 -35.97 -4.85 7.13
CA ASP A 487 -37.17 -5.36 7.80
C ASP A 487 -38.22 -4.25 7.98
N LYS A 488 -37.80 -3.05 8.38
CA LYS A 488 -38.70 -1.87 8.46
C LYS A 488 -39.27 -1.52 7.09
N ARG A 489 -38.43 -1.52 6.05
CA ARG A 489 -38.83 -1.24 4.67
C ARG A 489 -39.81 -2.30 4.16
N ALA A 490 -39.54 -3.58 4.40
CA ALA A 490 -40.41 -4.69 4.03
C ALA A 490 -41.77 -4.60 4.74
N HIS A 491 -41.79 -4.32 6.04
CA HIS A 491 -43.03 -4.15 6.80
C HIS A 491 -43.88 -2.97 6.30
N MET A 492 -43.26 -1.84 5.94
CA MET A 492 -44.00 -0.72 5.35
C MET A 492 -44.50 -1.04 3.94
N MET A 493 -43.71 -1.72 3.11
CA MET A 493 -44.12 -2.16 1.77
C MET A 493 -45.27 -3.16 1.83
N GLU A 494 -45.23 -4.15 2.73
CA GLU A 494 -46.31 -5.12 2.91
C GLU A 494 -47.62 -4.41 3.32
N PHE A 495 -47.53 -3.37 4.14
CA PHE A 495 -48.68 -2.54 4.49
C PHE A 495 -49.21 -1.75 3.28
N ILE A 496 -48.32 -1.15 2.49
CA ILE A 496 -48.67 -0.41 1.28
C ILE A 496 -49.39 -1.35 0.30
N ASP A 497 -48.85 -2.53 0.04
CA ASP A 497 -49.41 -3.51 -0.89
C ASP A 497 -50.77 -4.05 -0.42
N LYS A 498 -50.91 -4.36 0.88
CA LYS A 498 -52.19 -4.83 1.45
C LYS A 498 -53.30 -3.79 1.39
N PHE A 499 -52.97 -2.50 1.50
CA PHE A 499 -53.98 -1.43 1.59
C PHE A 499 -54.05 -0.51 0.36
N ARG A 500 -53.30 -0.81 -0.71
CA ARG A 500 -53.23 -0.03 -1.95
C ARG A 500 -54.59 0.20 -2.62
N CYS A 501 -55.50 -0.77 -2.50
CA CYS A 501 -56.82 -0.74 -3.13
C CYS A 501 -57.95 -0.24 -2.22
N ASN A 502 -57.67 0.14 -0.96
CA ASN A 502 -58.71 0.54 0.01
C ASN A 502 -58.81 2.07 0.16
N ALA A 503 -59.88 2.65 -0.39
CA ALA A 503 -60.12 4.09 -0.43
C ALA A 503 -60.17 4.77 0.96
N LYS A 504 -60.58 4.06 2.03
CA LYS A 504 -60.69 4.64 3.39
C LYS A 504 -59.36 4.82 4.10
N ARG A 505 -58.29 4.15 3.65
CA ARG A 505 -56.95 4.21 4.26
C ARG A 505 -55.91 4.85 3.34
N ALA A 506 -56.34 5.45 2.23
CA ALA A 506 -55.47 6.05 1.22
C ALA A 506 -54.51 7.11 1.80
N THR A 507 -54.97 7.94 2.74
CA THR A 507 -54.13 8.94 3.42
C THR A 507 -52.99 8.33 4.24
N LEU A 508 -53.23 7.19 4.90
CA LEU A 508 -52.25 6.47 5.71
C LEU A 508 -51.23 5.71 4.84
N VAL A 509 -51.67 5.22 3.67
CA VAL A 509 -50.79 4.60 2.67
C VAL A 509 -49.89 5.67 2.03
N GLN A 510 -50.44 6.84 1.71
CA GLN A 510 -49.68 7.99 1.18
C GLN A 510 -48.62 8.49 2.17
N SER A 511 -48.92 8.54 3.49
CA SER A 511 -47.91 8.92 4.48
C SER A 511 -46.79 7.90 4.60
N ARG A 512 -47.09 6.59 4.49
CA ARG A 512 -46.07 5.54 4.49
C ARG A 512 -45.25 5.47 3.21
N ILE A 513 -45.85 5.79 2.05
CA ILE A 513 -45.09 5.94 0.79
C ILE A 513 -44.06 7.05 0.94
N LYS A 514 -44.46 8.23 1.44
CA LYS A 514 -43.54 9.34 1.72
C LYS A 514 -42.48 8.98 2.78
N ALA A 515 -42.84 8.18 3.79
CA ALA A 515 -41.90 7.71 4.78
C ALA A 515 -40.86 6.75 4.18
N VAL A 516 -41.26 5.87 3.25
CA VAL A 516 -40.33 4.99 2.53
C VAL A 516 -39.44 5.81 1.59
N GLU A 517 -39.98 6.80 0.86
CA GLU A 517 -39.18 7.71 0.02
C GLU A 517 -38.14 8.47 0.86
N LYS A 518 -38.51 8.96 2.05
CA LYS A 518 -37.56 9.60 2.97
C LYS A 518 -36.51 8.61 3.49
N MET A 519 -36.90 7.37 3.81
CA MET A 519 -35.97 6.34 4.25
C MET A 519 -35.05 5.83 3.12
N ASP A 520 -35.47 5.90 1.86
CA ASP A 520 -34.64 5.55 0.70
C ASP A 520 -33.57 6.65 0.42
N LEU A 521 -33.82 7.91 0.83
CA LEU A 521 -32.83 9.00 0.78
C LEU A 521 -31.75 8.88 1.87
N GLU A 522 -32.12 8.38 3.05
CA GLU A 522 -31.22 8.15 4.20
C GLU A 522 -30.75 6.68 4.28
N ALA A 523 -30.80 5.94 3.15
CA ALA A 523 -30.49 4.52 3.13
C ALA A 523 -29.04 4.25 3.57
N PRO A 524 -28.81 3.34 4.55
CA PRO A 524 -27.47 2.88 4.84
C PRO A 524 -26.86 2.22 3.59
N GLU A 525 -25.57 2.48 3.33
CA GLU A 525 -24.87 1.87 2.21
C GLU A 525 -24.96 0.33 2.29
N PRO A 526 -25.29 -0.36 1.18
CA PRO A 526 -25.33 -1.81 1.16
C PRO A 526 -23.93 -2.36 1.41
N ILE A 527 -23.83 -3.27 2.39
CA ILE A 527 -22.55 -3.91 2.71
C ILE A 527 -22.34 -5.05 1.71
N GLU A 528 -21.37 -4.89 0.83
CA GLU A 528 -20.84 -5.98 0.04
C GLU A 528 -19.98 -6.86 0.96
N ILE A 529 -20.55 -7.96 1.42
CA ILE A 529 -19.76 -9.01 2.08
C ILE A 529 -19.06 -9.76 0.95
N GLU A 530 -17.77 -9.48 0.82
CA GLU A 530 -16.96 -10.20 -0.15
C GLU A 530 -16.93 -11.68 0.26
N PRO A 531 -17.24 -12.61 -0.66
CA PRO A 531 -17.25 -14.03 -0.34
C PRO A 531 -15.83 -14.46 0.01
N VAL A 532 -15.66 -15.02 1.21
CA VAL A 532 -14.38 -15.63 1.64
C VAL A 532 -13.96 -16.64 0.60
N TRP A 533 -12.82 -16.38 -0.03
CA TRP A 533 -12.29 -17.28 -1.04
C TRP A 533 -11.84 -18.58 -0.38
N ARG A 534 -12.38 -19.71 -0.83
CA ARG A 534 -11.96 -21.04 -0.40
C ARG A 534 -11.67 -21.90 -1.62
N PHE A 535 -10.57 -22.64 -1.55
CA PHE A 535 -10.24 -23.65 -2.54
C PHE A 535 -9.77 -24.92 -1.85
N GLY A 536 -9.92 -26.05 -2.52
CA GLY A 536 -9.52 -27.34 -2.00
C GLY A 536 -8.53 -28.02 -2.93
N ILE A 537 -7.48 -28.60 -2.34
CA ILE A 537 -6.54 -29.43 -3.08
C ILE A 537 -7.03 -30.88 -3.02
N PRO A 538 -7.21 -31.58 -4.16
CA PRO A 538 -7.68 -32.96 -4.15
C PRO A 538 -6.73 -33.89 -3.39
N ASN A 539 -7.29 -34.75 -2.53
CA ASN A 539 -6.51 -35.72 -1.77
C ASN A 539 -5.87 -36.77 -2.68
N PRO A 540 -4.60 -37.15 -2.42
CA PRO A 540 -3.88 -38.12 -3.23
C PRO A 540 -4.30 -39.56 -2.92
N GLU A 541 -3.98 -40.46 -3.85
CA GLU A 541 -4.12 -41.91 -3.65
C GLU A 541 -3.02 -42.42 -2.70
N PRO A 542 -3.26 -43.49 -1.93
CA PRO A 542 -2.26 -44.04 -1.02
C PRO A 542 -1.06 -44.64 -1.78
N LEU A 543 0.15 -44.32 -1.33
CA LEU A 543 1.43 -44.82 -1.86
C LEU A 543 2.12 -45.76 -0.86
N GLY A 544 2.91 -46.70 -1.39
CA GLY A 544 3.80 -47.53 -0.58
C GLY A 544 5.03 -46.75 -0.10
N ARG A 545 5.49 -47.02 1.13
CA ARG A 545 6.74 -46.48 1.69
C ARG A 545 7.97 -47.16 1.05
N PRO A 546 9.14 -46.50 0.96
CA PRO A 546 9.42 -45.09 1.29
C PRO A 546 8.94 -44.13 0.19
N ILE A 547 8.54 -42.92 0.56
CA ILE A 547 8.09 -41.90 -0.41
C ILE A 547 9.28 -41.13 -0.93
N VAL A 548 10.01 -40.47 -0.02
CA VAL A 548 11.32 -39.88 -0.26
C VAL A 548 12.17 -40.15 0.98
N SER A 549 13.34 -40.76 0.80
CA SER A 549 14.39 -40.84 1.81
C SER A 549 15.72 -40.40 1.22
N ILE A 550 16.42 -39.56 1.96
CA ILE A 550 17.75 -39.03 1.66
C ILE A 550 18.66 -39.56 2.75
N ASP A 551 19.62 -40.38 2.37
CA ASP A 551 20.54 -41.07 3.28
C ASP A 551 21.99 -40.59 3.01
N ASP A 552 22.60 -39.96 4.02
CA ASP A 552 23.96 -39.42 4.03
C ASP A 552 24.33 -38.60 2.78
N ALA A 553 23.37 -37.81 2.27
CA ALA A 553 23.57 -37.05 1.05
C ALA A 553 24.42 -35.80 1.28
N SER A 554 25.44 -35.64 0.44
CA SER A 554 26.28 -34.44 0.40
C SER A 554 26.25 -33.81 -0.99
N PHE A 555 26.14 -32.50 -1.06
CA PHE A 555 26.05 -31.75 -2.32
C PHE A 555 26.85 -30.44 -2.26
N ASP A 556 27.49 -30.11 -3.37
CA ASP A 556 28.09 -28.81 -3.62
C ASP A 556 27.95 -28.43 -5.10
N TYR A 557 27.80 -27.14 -5.36
CA TYR A 557 27.78 -26.63 -6.74
C TYR A 557 29.20 -26.69 -7.31
N LYS A 558 29.37 -27.33 -8.47
CA LYS A 558 30.63 -27.31 -9.22
C LYS A 558 30.93 -25.88 -9.65
N THR A 559 31.64 -25.12 -8.83
CA THR A 559 32.19 -23.83 -9.26
C THR A 559 33.47 -24.09 -10.06
N THR A 560 33.33 -24.13 -11.40
CA THR A 560 34.40 -23.69 -12.28
C THR A 560 34.59 -22.20 -12.05
N VAL A 561 35.53 -21.83 -11.19
CA VAL A 561 36.05 -20.47 -11.16
C VAL A 561 36.96 -20.33 -12.38
N GLU A 562 36.57 -19.52 -13.36
CA GLU A 562 37.51 -18.96 -14.33
C GLU A 562 38.58 -18.18 -13.54
N GLY A 563 39.78 -18.75 -13.45
CA GLY A 563 40.86 -18.18 -12.65
C GLY A 563 41.57 -19.14 -11.69
N GLY A 564 41.74 -20.42 -12.05
CA GLY A 564 42.91 -21.23 -11.63
C GLY A 564 43.18 -21.45 -10.13
N GLY A 565 42.29 -21.06 -9.23
CA GLY A 565 42.39 -21.28 -7.79
C GLY A 565 41.35 -22.28 -7.33
N LYS A 566 41.78 -23.47 -6.90
CA LYS A 566 40.92 -24.41 -6.18
C LYS A 566 40.38 -23.71 -4.93
N LYS A 567 39.05 -23.58 -4.80
CA LYS A 567 38.42 -23.39 -3.48
C LYS A 567 38.91 -24.52 -2.56
N PRO A 568 39.20 -24.26 -1.27
CA PRO A 568 39.62 -25.31 -0.35
C PRO A 568 38.58 -26.42 -0.34
N SER A 569 39.03 -27.63 -0.65
CA SER A 569 38.26 -28.87 -0.61
C SER A 569 37.74 -29.09 0.82
N GLY A 570 36.43 -28.95 1.07
CA GLY A 570 35.85 -29.29 2.36
C GLY A 570 34.56 -28.58 2.79
N GLN A 571 34.13 -27.50 2.13
CA GLN A 571 32.83 -26.88 2.43
C GLN A 571 31.79 -27.31 1.41
N TYR A 572 31.14 -28.44 1.66
CA TYR A 572 29.91 -28.79 0.96
C TYR A 572 28.79 -27.84 1.41
N LEU A 573 27.93 -27.40 0.48
CA LEU A 573 26.74 -26.62 0.84
C LEU A 573 25.79 -27.43 1.72
N LEU A 574 25.71 -28.73 1.47
CA LEU A 574 24.99 -29.71 2.28
C LEU A 574 25.91 -30.91 2.51
N GLN A 575 26.07 -31.33 3.76
CA GLN A 575 26.94 -32.40 4.21
C GLN A 575 26.16 -33.37 5.11
N ASP A 576 26.26 -34.66 4.81
CA ASP A 576 25.70 -35.78 5.59
C ASP A 576 24.22 -35.56 5.97
N VAL A 577 23.41 -35.12 4.99
CA VAL A 577 22.00 -34.82 5.19
C VAL A 577 21.18 -36.11 5.21
N ASN A 578 20.49 -36.33 6.33
CA ASN A 578 19.54 -37.41 6.53
C ASN A 578 18.13 -36.82 6.66
N PHE A 579 17.29 -37.03 5.63
CA PHE A 579 15.97 -36.40 5.53
C PHE A 579 14.94 -37.35 4.91
N GLY A 580 13.74 -37.41 5.46
CA GLY A 580 12.66 -38.27 4.97
C GLY A 580 11.31 -37.58 4.95
N ILE A 581 10.49 -37.89 3.96
CA ILE A 581 9.12 -37.38 3.81
C ILE A 581 8.16 -38.57 3.79
N ASP A 582 7.10 -38.51 4.61
CA ASP A 582 5.93 -39.39 4.58
C ASP A 582 4.68 -38.65 4.04
N LEU A 583 3.59 -39.39 3.73
CA LEU A 583 2.34 -38.81 3.21
C LEU A 583 1.65 -37.93 4.26
N ASP A 584 1.90 -38.17 5.54
CA ASP A 584 1.35 -37.39 6.64
C ASP A 584 2.35 -36.34 7.16
N SER A 585 3.55 -36.26 6.57
CA SER A 585 4.58 -35.30 6.99
C SER A 585 4.15 -33.87 6.69
N ARG A 586 4.33 -33.00 7.68
CA ARG A 586 4.07 -31.56 7.63
C ARG A 586 5.34 -30.83 8.04
N ILE A 587 6.23 -30.60 7.09
CA ILE A 587 7.60 -30.15 7.33
C ILE A 587 7.75 -28.67 6.98
N GLY A 588 8.14 -27.86 7.95
CA GLY A 588 8.59 -26.48 7.75
C GLY A 588 10.12 -26.42 7.72
N ILE A 589 10.71 -25.97 6.63
CA ILE A 589 12.15 -25.77 6.47
C ILE A 589 12.49 -24.30 6.77
N LEU A 590 13.33 -24.11 7.77
CA LEU A 590 13.84 -22.82 8.25
C LEU A 590 15.34 -22.72 7.98
N GLY A 591 15.86 -21.49 7.88
CA GLY A 591 17.28 -21.24 7.68
C GLY A 591 17.55 -19.92 6.99
N ALA A 592 18.78 -19.44 7.09
CA ALA A 592 19.20 -18.18 6.47
C ALA A 592 19.12 -18.25 4.94
N ASN A 593 19.01 -17.09 4.30
CA ASN A 593 19.08 -17.04 2.83
C ASN A 593 20.47 -17.47 2.34
N GLY A 594 20.50 -18.35 1.34
CA GLY A 594 21.74 -18.96 0.85
C GLY A 594 22.26 -20.14 1.68
N ALA A 595 21.56 -20.58 2.74
CA ALA A 595 21.96 -21.75 3.53
C ALA A 595 21.81 -23.10 2.79
N GLY A 596 21.20 -23.12 1.60
CA GLY A 596 20.96 -24.34 0.81
C GLY A 596 19.52 -24.89 0.87
N LYS A 597 18.53 -24.12 1.36
CA LYS A 597 17.10 -24.51 1.39
C LYS A 597 16.58 -24.94 0.01
N SER A 598 16.70 -24.08 -1.00
CA SER A 598 16.27 -24.41 -2.38
C SER A 598 17.11 -25.53 -2.99
N THR A 599 18.37 -25.70 -2.57
CA THR A 599 19.21 -26.83 -2.99
C THR A 599 18.68 -28.14 -2.44
N LEU A 600 18.27 -28.18 -1.15
CA LEU A 600 17.61 -29.34 -0.54
C LEU A 600 16.30 -29.66 -1.26
N LEU A 601 15.48 -28.65 -1.58
CA LEU A 601 14.26 -28.84 -2.37
C LEU A 601 14.55 -29.42 -3.76
N ASN A 602 15.61 -28.96 -4.42
CA ASN A 602 16.02 -29.45 -5.74
C ASN A 602 16.55 -30.89 -5.69
N LEU A 603 17.18 -31.31 -4.59
CA LEU A 603 17.55 -32.72 -4.35
C LEU A 603 16.28 -33.59 -4.20
N ILE A 604 15.29 -33.13 -3.43
CA ILE A 604 14.00 -33.83 -3.25
C ILE A 604 13.24 -33.96 -4.57
N MET A 605 13.31 -32.93 -5.43
CA MET A 605 12.66 -32.90 -6.74
C MET A 605 13.44 -33.62 -7.86
N ASP A 606 14.61 -34.19 -7.58
CA ASP A 606 15.47 -34.84 -8.58
C ASP A 606 15.94 -33.91 -9.71
N LYS A 607 16.12 -32.62 -9.41
CA LYS A 607 16.78 -31.69 -10.33
C LYS A 607 18.29 -31.66 -10.16
N LEU A 608 18.76 -32.11 -8.99
CA LEU A 608 20.17 -32.18 -8.64
C LEU A 608 20.48 -33.59 -8.16
N GLU A 609 21.59 -34.13 -8.63
CA GLU A 609 22.13 -35.39 -8.14
C GLU A 609 23.08 -35.11 -6.97
N PRO A 610 23.02 -35.88 -5.87
CA PRO A 610 23.95 -35.73 -4.77
C PRO A 610 25.37 -36.11 -5.21
N THR A 611 26.38 -35.42 -4.68
CA THR A 611 27.80 -35.74 -4.93
C THR A 611 28.23 -37.01 -4.20
N SER A 612 27.64 -37.25 -3.03
CA SER A 612 27.82 -38.45 -2.20
C SER A 612 26.50 -38.78 -1.50
N GLY A 613 26.29 -40.04 -1.11
CA GLY A 613 25.06 -40.53 -0.49
C GLY A 613 24.03 -41.05 -1.51
N SER A 614 22.82 -41.36 -1.04
CA SER A 614 21.75 -41.91 -1.88
C SER A 614 20.40 -41.28 -1.60
N ILE A 615 19.59 -41.09 -2.66
CA ILE A 615 18.20 -40.63 -2.58
C ILE A 615 17.30 -41.74 -3.12
N SER A 616 16.40 -42.26 -2.28
CA SER A 616 15.41 -43.27 -2.65
C SER A 616 14.01 -42.66 -2.68
N ARG A 617 13.22 -43.03 -3.69
CA ARG A 617 11.87 -42.50 -3.88
C ARG A 617 10.95 -43.49 -4.56
N ASN A 618 9.65 -43.33 -4.33
CA ASN A 618 8.65 -44.14 -5.00
C ASN A 618 8.48 -43.70 -6.47
N GLY A 619 8.53 -44.64 -7.42
CA GLY A 619 8.40 -44.36 -8.85
C GLY A 619 7.02 -43.81 -9.28
N ARG A 620 5.97 -43.94 -8.45
CA ARG A 620 4.64 -43.36 -8.70
C ARG A 620 4.43 -42.01 -8.01
N LEU A 621 5.45 -41.50 -7.32
CA LEU A 621 5.39 -40.23 -6.62
C LEU A 621 5.12 -39.08 -7.61
N ARG A 622 4.18 -38.20 -7.24
CA ARG A 622 3.92 -36.95 -7.96
C ARG A 622 4.20 -35.81 -7.00
N ILE A 623 5.18 -34.98 -7.33
CA ILE A 623 5.56 -33.83 -6.53
C ILE A 623 5.00 -32.58 -7.20
N GLY A 624 4.15 -31.83 -6.49
CA GLY A 624 3.71 -30.51 -6.90
C GLY A 624 4.68 -29.48 -6.33
N HIS A 625 5.31 -28.67 -7.19
CA HIS A 625 6.25 -27.65 -6.76
C HIS A 625 5.68 -26.26 -7.02
N PHE A 626 5.46 -25.52 -5.95
CA PHE A 626 5.04 -24.13 -5.94
C PHE A 626 6.22 -23.25 -5.51
N THR A 627 6.51 -22.23 -6.30
CA THR A 627 7.59 -21.25 -6.08
C THR A 627 7.08 -19.86 -6.36
N GLN A 628 7.78 -18.85 -5.87
CA GLN A 628 7.58 -17.44 -6.24
C GLN A 628 7.52 -17.25 -7.77
N HIS A 629 8.39 -17.91 -8.54
CA HIS A 629 8.40 -17.87 -10.02
C HIS A 629 7.51 -18.92 -10.70
N SER A 630 6.55 -19.52 -9.99
CA SER A 630 5.69 -20.56 -10.60
C SER A 630 4.72 -19.96 -11.62
N ALA A 631 4.38 -18.68 -11.50
CA ALA A 631 3.66 -17.93 -12.51
C ALA A 631 4.49 -17.72 -13.80
N ASP A 632 5.82 -17.63 -13.69
CA ASP A 632 6.72 -17.36 -14.83
C ASP A 632 6.91 -18.60 -15.73
N LYS A 633 6.49 -19.78 -15.28
CA LYS A 633 6.48 -21.00 -16.11
C LYS A 633 5.40 -20.95 -17.19
N PHE A 634 4.38 -20.11 -17.01
CA PHE A 634 3.30 -19.98 -17.98
C PHE A 634 3.70 -19.04 -19.11
N ASP A 635 3.17 -19.30 -20.30
CA ASP A 635 3.30 -18.35 -21.40
C ASP A 635 2.37 -17.16 -21.11
N LEU A 636 2.99 -16.01 -20.80
CA LEU A 636 2.28 -14.77 -20.48
C LEU A 636 1.41 -14.26 -21.64
N GLN A 637 1.69 -14.70 -22.88
CA GLN A 637 0.92 -14.34 -24.05
C GLN A 637 -0.38 -15.14 -24.19
N LEU A 638 -0.45 -16.33 -23.59
CA LEU A 638 -1.63 -17.19 -23.63
C LEU A 638 -2.59 -16.85 -22.48
N SER A 639 -3.87 -17.19 -22.67
CA SER A 639 -4.86 -17.08 -21.60
C SER A 639 -4.64 -18.13 -20.50
N ALA A 640 -5.26 -17.93 -19.33
CA ALA A 640 -5.18 -18.90 -18.23
C ALA A 640 -5.71 -20.28 -18.64
N VAL A 641 -6.79 -20.32 -19.41
CA VAL A 641 -7.39 -21.57 -19.91
C VAL A 641 -6.48 -22.25 -20.93
N GLU A 642 -5.91 -21.49 -21.87
CA GLU A 642 -4.98 -22.01 -22.88
C GLU A 642 -3.69 -22.56 -22.24
N ASN A 643 -3.16 -21.89 -21.22
CA ASN A 643 -2.00 -22.38 -20.47
C ASN A 643 -2.30 -23.72 -19.78
N MET A 644 -3.47 -23.87 -19.15
CA MET A 644 -3.87 -25.16 -18.57
C MET A 644 -4.10 -26.24 -19.63
N MET A 645 -4.69 -25.90 -20.78
CA MET A 645 -4.87 -26.85 -21.89
C MET A 645 -3.54 -27.29 -22.51
N ALA A 646 -2.56 -26.39 -22.61
CA ALA A 646 -1.21 -26.71 -23.07
C ALA A 646 -0.46 -27.61 -22.08
N THR A 647 -0.69 -27.42 -20.78
CA THR A 647 -0.09 -28.25 -19.73
C THR A 647 -0.76 -29.62 -19.61
N PHE A 648 -2.08 -29.70 -19.84
CA PHE A 648 -2.88 -30.92 -19.72
C PHE A 648 -3.57 -31.26 -21.05
N GLU A 649 -2.82 -31.88 -21.96
CA GLU A 649 -3.32 -32.28 -23.29
C GLU A 649 -4.56 -33.20 -23.21
N GLY A 650 -5.52 -32.99 -24.10
CA GLY A 650 -6.71 -33.85 -24.24
C GLY A 650 -7.92 -33.49 -23.38
N ARG A 651 -7.95 -32.29 -22.78
CA ARG A 651 -9.07 -31.78 -21.97
C ARG A 651 -9.86 -30.69 -22.68
N GLY A 652 -11.16 -30.60 -22.40
CA GLY A 652 -12.04 -29.60 -22.99
C GLY A 652 -11.91 -28.21 -22.34
N ASP A 653 -12.03 -27.15 -23.13
CA ASP A 653 -12.02 -25.75 -22.68
C ASP A 653 -13.05 -25.49 -21.55
N GLN A 654 -14.24 -26.07 -21.65
CA GLN A 654 -15.31 -25.94 -20.64
C GLN A 654 -14.94 -26.57 -19.29
N GLU A 655 -14.23 -27.71 -19.29
CA GLU A 655 -13.77 -28.37 -18.06
C GLU A 655 -12.74 -27.48 -17.34
N MET A 656 -11.79 -26.93 -18.10
CA MET A 656 -10.75 -26.05 -17.56
C MET A 656 -11.33 -24.74 -17.02
N ARG A 657 -12.30 -24.13 -17.72
CA ARG A 657 -13.03 -22.95 -17.22
C ARG A 657 -13.80 -23.23 -15.95
N SER A 658 -14.50 -24.37 -15.88
CA SER A 658 -15.25 -24.77 -14.69
C SER A 658 -14.32 -25.00 -13.50
N PHE A 659 -13.12 -25.53 -13.76
CA PHE A 659 -12.10 -25.75 -12.74
C PHE A 659 -11.47 -24.43 -12.24
N LEU A 660 -11.05 -23.56 -13.16
CA LEU A 660 -10.55 -22.21 -12.85
C LEU A 660 -11.59 -21.36 -12.11
N GLY A 661 -12.88 -21.56 -12.39
CA GLY A 661 -13.96 -20.89 -11.68
C GLY A 661 -13.98 -21.17 -10.17
N LYS A 662 -13.51 -22.34 -9.72
CA LYS A 662 -13.34 -22.66 -8.29
C LYS A 662 -12.24 -21.84 -7.62
N PHE A 663 -11.25 -21.39 -8.40
CA PHE A 663 -10.16 -20.53 -7.96
C PHE A 663 -10.48 -19.04 -8.19
N GLN A 664 -11.77 -18.69 -8.36
CA GLN A 664 -12.27 -17.34 -8.64
C GLN A 664 -11.70 -16.69 -9.92
N ILE A 665 -11.28 -17.49 -10.89
CA ILE A 665 -10.89 -17.00 -12.22
C ILE A 665 -12.05 -17.29 -13.16
N GLN A 666 -12.94 -16.30 -13.32
CA GLN A 666 -14.22 -16.47 -14.01
C GLN A 666 -14.38 -15.50 -15.18
N GLY A 667 -15.29 -15.85 -16.10
CA GLY A 667 -15.72 -14.99 -17.19
C GLY A 667 -14.57 -14.52 -18.07
N VAL A 668 -14.40 -13.20 -18.16
CA VAL A 668 -13.42 -12.56 -19.05
C VAL A 668 -11.99 -12.82 -18.57
N ASP A 669 -11.75 -12.91 -17.26
CA ASP A 669 -10.40 -13.07 -16.70
C ASP A 669 -9.77 -14.42 -17.03
N ALA A 670 -10.59 -15.46 -17.26
CA ALA A 670 -10.11 -16.77 -17.69
C ALA A 670 -9.57 -16.76 -19.14
N VAL A 671 -10.11 -15.87 -19.99
CA VAL A 671 -9.80 -15.79 -21.43
C VAL A 671 -8.82 -14.65 -21.73
N LYS A 672 -8.63 -13.71 -20.81
CA LYS A 672 -7.60 -12.67 -20.93
C LYS A 672 -6.20 -13.29 -20.90
N PRO A 673 -5.23 -12.71 -21.65
CA PRO A 673 -3.83 -13.11 -21.58
C PRO A 673 -3.30 -13.02 -20.14
N MET A 674 -2.48 -13.98 -19.74
CA MET A 674 -1.91 -14.00 -18.39
C MET A 674 -1.08 -12.75 -18.08
N LEU A 675 -0.49 -12.08 -19.06
CA LEU A 675 0.22 -10.81 -18.88
C LEU A 675 -0.63 -9.74 -18.17
N MET A 676 -1.93 -9.65 -18.51
CA MET A 676 -2.85 -8.64 -17.97
C MET A 676 -3.44 -9.00 -16.60
N LEU A 677 -3.22 -10.23 -16.12
CA LEU A 677 -3.67 -10.65 -14.81
C LEU A 677 -2.80 -10.05 -13.70
N SER A 678 -3.41 -9.74 -12.56
CA SER A 678 -2.67 -9.32 -11.37
C SER A 678 -1.77 -10.45 -10.85
N GLY A 679 -0.73 -10.13 -10.07
CA GLY A 679 0.14 -11.14 -9.45
C GLY A 679 -0.63 -12.16 -8.60
N GLY A 680 -1.65 -11.71 -7.86
CA GLY A 680 -2.57 -12.58 -7.13
C GLY A 680 -3.38 -13.51 -8.05
N GLN A 681 -3.93 -12.99 -9.15
CA GLN A 681 -4.65 -13.81 -10.14
C GLN A 681 -3.73 -14.84 -10.81
N LYS A 682 -2.50 -14.46 -11.18
CA LYS A 682 -1.48 -15.38 -11.72
C LYS A 682 -1.16 -16.51 -10.73
N SER A 683 -1.03 -16.17 -9.46
CA SER A 683 -0.80 -17.15 -8.40
C SER A 683 -1.99 -18.10 -8.22
N ARG A 684 -3.22 -17.61 -8.35
CA ARG A 684 -4.43 -18.47 -8.36
C ARG A 684 -4.45 -19.45 -9.53
N VAL A 685 -4.02 -19.04 -10.74
CA VAL A 685 -3.84 -19.96 -11.89
C VAL A 685 -2.80 -21.04 -11.56
N ALA A 686 -1.69 -20.65 -10.92
CA ALA A 686 -0.65 -21.59 -10.52
C ALA A 686 -1.18 -22.62 -9.49
N PHE A 687 -1.96 -22.19 -8.50
CA PHE A 687 -2.63 -23.09 -7.55
C PHE A 687 -3.65 -24.00 -8.22
N ALA A 688 -4.43 -23.49 -9.18
CA ALA A 688 -5.36 -24.31 -9.96
C ALA A 688 -4.61 -25.40 -10.73
N THR A 689 -3.50 -25.04 -11.39
CA THR A 689 -2.66 -25.99 -12.12
C THR A 689 -2.07 -27.06 -11.21
N LEU A 690 -1.58 -26.67 -10.02
CA LEU A 690 -1.08 -27.59 -9.00
C LEU A 690 -2.17 -28.54 -8.50
N ALA A 691 -3.35 -28.02 -8.18
CA ALA A 691 -4.48 -28.83 -7.71
C ALA A 691 -4.96 -29.82 -8.78
N TYR A 692 -4.94 -29.42 -10.06
CA TYR A 692 -5.30 -30.29 -11.18
C TYR A 692 -4.28 -31.42 -11.39
N TYR A 693 -2.99 -31.18 -11.10
CA TYR A 693 -1.93 -32.20 -11.15
C TYR A 693 -2.10 -33.34 -10.12
N ARG A 694 -2.91 -33.12 -9.06
CA ARG A 694 -3.14 -34.07 -7.96
C ARG A 694 -1.83 -34.63 -7.37
N PRO A 695 -0.96 -33.76 -6.82
CA PRO A 695 0.30 -34.18 -6.23
C PRO A 695 0.07 -35.03 -4.98
N HIS A 696 1.00 -35.94 -4.70
CA HIS A 696 1.05 -36.69 -3.45
C HIS A 696 1.87 -35.96 -2.38
N VAL A 697 2.89 -35.22 -2.83
CA VAL A 697 3.70 -34.33 -1.99
C VAL A 697 3.68 -32.94 -2.60
N ILE A 698 3.42 -31.92 -1.80
CA ILE A 698 3.48 -30.53 -2.20
C ILE A 698 4.70 -29.88 -1.55
N ILE A 699 5.52 -29.25 -2.39
CA ILE A 699 6.65 -28.45 -1.98
C ILE A 699 6.31 -26.99 -2.27
N MET A 700 6.34 -26.14 -1.26
CA MET A 700 6.10 -24.70 -1.38
C MET A 700 7.36 -23.94 -0.99
N ASP A 701 7.94 -23.19 -1.92
CA ASP A 701 9.08 -22.30 -1.67
C ASP A 701 8.59 -20.83 -1.66
N GLU A 702 8.54 -20.26 -0.46
CA GLU A 702 8.03 -18.92 -0.13
C GLU A 702 6.62 -18.65 -0.72
N PRO A 703 5.59 -19.45 -0.35
CA PRO A 703 4.27 -19.37 -0.97
C PRO A 703 3.51 -18.08 -0.65
N THR A 704 3.86 -17.41 0.45
CA THR A 704 3.20 -16.19 0.94
C THR A 704 3.64 -14.95 0.16
N ASN A 705 4.76 -15.02 -0.57
CA ASN A 705 5.24 -13.89 -1.36
C ASN A 705 4.24 -13.52 -2.45
N HIS A 706 3.79 -12.27 -2.47
CA HIS A 706 2.82 -11.69 -3.41
C HIS A 706 1.36 -12.19 -3.27
N LEU A 707 1.04 -12.90 -2.19
CA LEU A 707 -0.34 -13.26 -1.87
C LEU A 707 -0.98 -12.27 -0.91
N ASP A 708 -2.24 -11.93 -1.16
CA ASP A 708 -3.07 -11.20 -0.21
C ASP A 708 -3.33 -11.99 1.07
N MET A 709 -3.64 -11.32 2.17
CA MET A 709 -3.99 -11.97 3.45
C MET A 709 -5.16 -12.95 3.30
N GLU A 710 -6.19 -12.58 2.52
CA GLU A 710 -7.34 -13.46 2.20
C GLU A 710 -6.90 -14.72 1.42
N SER A 711 -5.90 -14.56 0.55
CA SER A 711 -5.38 -15.66 -0.26
C SER A 711 -4.52 -16.61 0.57
N ILE A 712 -3.79 -16.07 1.55
CA ILE A 712 -3.02 -16.84 2.53
C ILE A 712 -3.97 -17.65 3.41
N ASP A 713 -5.06 -17.07 3.91
CA ASP A 713 -6.06 -17.80 4.71
C ASP A 713 -6.67 -18.95 3.92
N ALA A 714 -7.09 -18.68 2.68
CA ALA A 714 -7.62 -19.70 1.79
C ALA A 714 -6.62 -20.84 1.56
N LEU A 715 -5.32 -20.51 1.43
CA LEU A 715 -4.24 -21.49 1.28
C LEU A 715 -4.01 -22.29 2.56
N VAL A 716 -4.04 -21.66 3.73
CA VAL A 716 -3.91 -22.34 5.03
C VAL A 716 -5.03 -23.35 5.21
N GLU A 717 -6.29 -22.96 4.98
CA GLU A 717 -7.44 -23.87 5.02
C GLU A 717 -7.27 -25.03 4.02
N ALA A 718 -6.89 -24.74 2.78
CA ALA A 718 -6.70 -25.75 1.73
C ALA A 718 -5.59 -26.78 2.06
N VAL A 719 -4.51 -26.32 2.69
CA VAL A 719 -3.36 -27.15 3.08
C VAL A 719 -3.68 -27.98 4.32
N GLN A 720 -4.49 -27.47 5.25
CA GLN A 720 -4.97 -28.24 6.40
C GLN A 720 -5.83 -29.42 5.96
N ASP A 721 -6.70 -29.23 4.96
CA ASP A 721 -7.55 -30.29 4.42
C ASP A 721 -6.81 -31.34 3.56
N PHE A 722 -5.63 -31.01 3.03
CA PHE A 722 -4.89 -31.84 2.07
C PHE A 722 -4.20 -33.05 2.72
N ARG A 723 -4.64 -34.28 2.43
CA ARG A 723 -4.07 -35.52 3.01
C ARG A 723 -2.88 -36.09 2.22
N GLY A 724 -1.89 -35.26 1.90
CA GLY A 724 -0.61 -35.68 1.31
C GLY A 724 0.57 -34.99 1.96
N GLY A 725 1.80 -35.37 1.61
CA GLY A 725 3.00 -34.82 2.26
C GLY A 725 3.17 -33.32 1.94
N LEU A 726 3.55 -32.52 2.92
CA LEU A 726 3.76 -31.09 2.76
C LEU A 726 5.18 -30.72 3.20
N VAL A 727 5.89 -30.00 2.35
CA VAL A 727 7.17 -29.37 2.65
C VAL A 727 7.06 -27.89 2.32
N VAL A 728 7.23 -27.04 3.32
CA VAL A 728 7.11 -25.59 3.19
C VAL A 728 8.44 -24.95 3.55
N VAL A 729 8.94 -24.05 2.69
CA VAL A 729 9.91 -23.02 3.05
C VAL A 729 9.13 -21.72 3.12
N SER A 730 9.07 -21.10 4.30
CA SER A 730 8.45 -19.80 4.47
C SER A 730 9.10 -19.07 5.65
N HIS A 731 9.00 -17.75 5.66
CA HIS A 731 9.32 -16.91 6.81
C HIS A 731 8.07 -16.49 7.61
N ASP A 732 6.86 -16.75 7.10
CA ASP A 732 5.61 -16.39 7.76
C ASP A 732 5.33 -17.30 8.97
N GLN A 733 5.35 -16.69 10.16
CA GLN A 733 5.06 -17.34 11.42
C GLN A 733 3.67 -17.97 11.46
N PHE A 734 2.65 -17.26 10.98
CA PHE A 734 1.27 -17.71 11.02
C PHE A 734 1.07 -18.91 10.11
N PHE A 735 1.63 -18.84 8.89
CA PHE A 735 1.56 -19.93 7.92
C PHE A 735 2.23 -21.21 8.45
N ILE A 736 3.46 -21.10 8.98
CA ILE A 736 4.21 -22.25 9.49
C ILE A 736 3.53 -22.86 10.72
N THR A 737 3.13 -22.03 11.69
CA THR A 737 2.49 -22.53 12.92
C THR A 737 1.15 -23.21 12.64
N SER A 738 0.42 -22.76 11.62
CA SER A 738 -0.90 -23.29 11.27
C SER A 738 -0.85 -24.55 10.39
N THR A 739 0.25 -24.78 9.65
CA THR A 739 0.33 -25.85 8.63
C THR A 739 1.38 -26.91 8.93
N CYS A 740 2.47 -26.56 9.63
CA CYS A 740 3.63 -27.43 9.84
C CYS A 740 3.63 -28.03 11.25
N GLY A 741 3.86 -29.34 11.35
CA GLY A 741 3.99 -30.06 12.62
C GLY A 741 5.45 -30.38 13.00
N GLU A 742 6.37 -30.32 12.03
CA GLU A 742 7.79 -30.56 12.24
C GLU A 742 8.61 -29.42 11.63
N LEU A 743 9.62 -28.94 12.36
CA LEU A 743 10.52 -27.88 11.90
C LEU A 743 11.92 -28.46 11.63
N TRP A 744 12.49 -28.09 10.49
CA TRP A 744 13.83 -28.48 10.06
C TRP A 744 14.67 -27.24 9.81
N VAL A 745 15.84 -27.16 10.42
CA VAL A 745 16.75 -26.01 10.28
C VAL A 745 17.90 -26.41 9.38
N VAL A 746 18.07 -25.66 8.30
CA VAL A 746 19.19 -25.78 7.36
C VAL A 746 20.20 -24.67 7.66
N GLY A 747 21.40 -25.06 8.05
CA GLY A 747 22.48 -24.14 8.39
C GLY A 747 23.79 -24.88 8.65
N GLU A 748 24.92 -24.16 8.53
CA GLU A 748 26.27 -24.71 8.77
C GLU A 748 26.56 -26.01 7.97
N GLY A 749 25.96 -26.13 6.78
CA GLY A 749 26.11 -27.30 5.92
C GLY A 749 25.28 -28.52 6.34
N LYS A 750 24.40 -28.43 7.35
CA LYS A 750 23.57 -29.57 7.80
C LYS A 750 22.08 -29.21 7.79
N ALA A 751 21.24 -30.23 7.62
CA ALA A 751 19.81 -30.14 7.84
C ALA A 751 19.44 -30.95 9.07
N THR A 752 19.02 -30.28 10.14
CA THR A 752 18.71 -30.92 11.43
C THR A 752 17.27 -30.64 11.83
N ARG A 753 16.58 -31.66 12.34
CA ARG A 753 15.25 -31.52 12.92
C ARG A 753 15.32 -30.71 14.23
N PHE A 754 14.57 -29.62 14.29
CA PHE A 754 14.43 -28.81 15.49
C PHE A 754 13.37 -29.42 16.40
N ARG A 755 13.71 -29.61 17.68
CA ARG A 755 12.82 -30.15 18.71
C ARG A 755 12.33 -29.00 19.58
N GLY A 756 11.35 -28.26 19.08
CA GLY A 756 10.76 -27.10 19.75
C GLY A 756 9.75 -26.40 18.87
N ASP A 757 9.07 -25.41 19.43
CA ASP A 757 8.08 -24.60 18.70
C ASP A 757 8.73 -23.44 17.95
N PHE A 758 8.00 -22.84 17.02
CA PHE A 758 8.46 -21.68 16.25
C PHE A 758 8.89 -20.51 17.16
N ASN A 759 8.20 -20.29 18.27
CA ASN A 759 8.53 -19.24 19.24
C ASN A 759 9.88 -19.48 19.95
N GLU A 760 10.23 -20.74 20.22
CA GLU A 760 11.54 -21.09 20.79
C GLU A 760 12.65 -20.85 19.77
N TYR A 761 12.39 -21.19 18.50
CA TYR A 761 13.30 -20.89 17.40
C TYR A 761 13.51 -19.37 17.22
N LYS A 762 12.44 -18.55 17.32
CA LYS A 762 12.50 -17.08 17.30
C LYS A 762 13.44 -16.53 18.38
N LYS A 763 13.31 -17.00 19.62
CA LYS A 763 14.19 -16.58 20.74
C LYS A 763 15.65 -16.94 20.49
N LEU A 764 15.91 -18.18 20.09
CA LEU A 764 17.25 -18.67 19.82
C LEU A 764 17.92 -17.92 18.65
N THR A 765 17.13 -17.53 17.65
CA THR A 765 17.60 -16.74 16.51
C THR A 765 17.98 -15.31 16.96
N LEU A 766 17.12 -14.64 17.74
CA LEU A 766 17.40 -13.31 18.29
C LEU A 766 18.68 -13.29 19.14
N GLU A 767 18.91 -14.31 19.98
CA GLU A 767 20.15 -14.43 20.77
C GLU A 767 21.40 -14.58 19.89
N ARG A 768 21.31 -15.32 18.77
CA ARG A 768 22.42 -15.47 17.83
C ARG A 768 22.72 -14.15 17.11
N THR A 769 21.69 -13.45 16.66
CA THR A 769 21.83 -12.16 15.97
C THR A 769 22.44 -11.12 16.91
N ALA A 770 21.98 -11.05 18.16
CA ALA A 770 22.54 -10.15 19.17
C ALA A 770 24.05 -10.38 19.39
N LYS A 771 24.50 -11.65 19.41
CA LYS A 771 25.92 -12.00 19.50
C LYS A 771 26.70 -11.53 18.27
N ARG A 772 26.19 -11.77 17.06
CA ARG A 772 26.83 -11.33 15.80
C ARG A 772 26.97 -9.81 15.70
N VAL A 773 25.95 -9.07 16.09
CA VAL A 773 25.98 -7.60 16.13
C VAL A 773 27.06 -7.14 17.11
N ALA A 774 27.13 -7.75 18.31
CA ALA A 774 28.15 -7.41 19.30
C ALA A 774 29.59 -7.73 18.83
N GLU A 775 29.79 -8.82 18.08
CA GLU A 775 31.07 -9.18 17.47
C GLU A 775 31.49 -8.20 16.36
N SER A 776 30.54 -7.77 15.52
CA SER A 776 30.78 -6.81 14.44
C SER A 776 31.26 -5.46 15.00
N VAL A 777 30.62 -4.97 16.08
CA VAL A 777 31.05 -3.74 16.78
C VAL A 777 32.46 -3.87 17.36
N LYS A 778 32.82 -5.03 17.94
CA LYS A 778 34.17 -5.28 18.45
C LYS A 778 35.22 -5.32 17.34
N SER A 779 34.89 -5.91 16.19
CA SER A 779 35.82 -6.01 15.05
C SER A 779 36.21 -4.65 14.49
N LEU A 780 35.28 -3.68 14.49
CA LEU A 780 35.51 -2.31 14.05
C LEU A 780 36.28 -1.47 15.08
N SER A 781 35.97 -1.62 16.37
CA SER A 781 36.66 -0.86 17.43
C SER A 781 38.12 -1.29 17.61
N CYS A 782 38.47 -2.53 17.26
CA CYS A 782 39.87 -2.98 17.19
C CYS A 782 40.64 -2.39 16.00
N MET A 783 39.98 -1.95 14.93
CA MET A 783 40.64 -1.39 13.75
C MET A 783 40.91 0.12 13.87
N ASN A 784 40.04 0.90 14.52
CA ASN A 784 40.29 2.33 14.76
C ASN A 784 41.40 2.63 15.78
N ASN A 785 41.96 1.59 16.41
CA ASN A 785 43.07 1.69 17.37
C ASN A 785 44.42 1.20 16.81
N ASN A 786 44.47 0.75 15.54
CA ASN A 786 45.71 0.50 14.79
C ASN A 786 45.86 1.55 13.69
#